data_AF-A0A1G7BBI4-F1
#
_entry.id   AF-A0A1G7BBI4-F1
#
_cell.length_a   1.000
_cell.length_b   1.000
_cell.length_c   1.000
_cell.angle_alpha   90.00
_cell.angle_beta   90.00
_cell.angle_gamma   90.00
#
_symmetry.space_group_name_H-M   'P 1'
#
loop_
_entity.id
_entity.type
_entity.pdbx_description
1 polymer ?
#
loop_
_entity_poly.entity_id
_entity_poly.type
_entity_poly.pdbx_seq_one_letter_code
_entity_poly.pdbx_strand_id
1 'polypeptide(L)'
;MAWINEIHYDNAGADSGEFIEVAGAAGTDLTGWSLVLYNGSNGQAYGTRALSGVIPDQQDGFGTFALTFPIDGIQNGAPDAVALVDAAGQTVQFLSYEGRLTATNGPANGLTSTDIGVAETGSTPAGQSLQLTGIGRAYSDFSWTVPGDDTPAAPNGGQAFSPSGGEGPEDPAPPALTEISAIQGTGQRSGFDGQLVTTRGIVTAIDTNGSRGFYLQSPTGDGNAATSDAVFVFTSVVPAVEVGQLVEVTGTVEEFLPSGAAAGSLTTTEIVATGTNAYTVVDATPEIGVTTTLIGGTAGRLPPTEDLTAGASFFESLEGMLVTLAGPTAVAPTNGFGEIYTAVAGPDGQPYGTGFSARGTLNIDGGTPSFGDTNTAGGDFNPERFQLDPDTGVLPGFSAPAVDVGARISDVTGIVNYDFGQYQVVPTQAFEVTAASSLQRETTALTSSAGRLTVATYNAENLDPGDGPARFTTIATELLNNLGAPDIVAVQEIQDSDGPANSDITSASQTLGQLVQALNAIAPSGVEYAFVDNPFVNDDAVGGEPGGNIRNAFLYRTDRVDLFETSLRTVAANGGAVTEPGSYADQATNPDNPFYQSRVPLAADFTFNGETLTVLSNHFTSKGGSAALLSEEKPPFNGGEVQRAAQAQAVNSFVDGLLAADGNAKVVVAGDLNDFEFEEPLGVLEGLTRIEKYDVPGDDPIAATATLVPGGERVLNDQVETLPEDERYGYVFEGNSQSLDHILVSDALRQVAEYDIVHINSEFAAQTSDHDPSVLRLKIGGNTGTPGGTQGNDNLRGTDHDDRLNGGGGNDALNGLGGNDVLLGGPGNDTLRGAAGNDTLDGGEGSDTADYILATQQVVVDLAAARVSQDGQGGQDRLASIENVVGGPGNDTIRGDAAANRLVGGAGNDAINGMGGNDAINGGEGRDVLRGGAGQDNVAGGNGNDTFTIFAADVTDGTVDTILDFEGAGKPYSSADTDILRLEGFDDSARLTVASISPDGSRYLYNIVDGTGTLGRFILISETGMGLGEGASDYLFS
;
A
#
# COMPACT_ATOMS: atom_id res chain seq x y z
N MET A 1 -23.30 51.70 -16.89
CA MET A 1 -23.83 50.59 -16.07
C MET A 1 -24.09 51.14 -14.67
N ALA A 2 -24.95 50.52 -13.86
CA ALA A 2 -25.15 50.94 -12.47
C ALA A 2 -24.12 50.26 -11.56
N TRP A 3 -23.75 50.91 -10.45
CA TRP A 3 -22.79 50.41 -9.44
C TRP A 3 -23.23 50.82 -8.03
N ILE A 4 -22.72 50.16 -7.00
CA ILE A 4 -22.94 50.49 -5.59
C ILE A 4 -22.14 51.75 -5.23
N ASN A 5 -22.82 52.75 -4.65
CA ASN A 5 -22.33 54.12 -4.51
C ASN A 5 -22.11 54.57 -3.07
N GLU A 6 -22.97 54.10 -2.16
CA GLU A 6 -22.99 54.49 -0.76
C GLU A 6 -23.61 53.34 0.04
N ILE A 7 -23.05 53.04 1.22
CA ILE A 7 -23.53 51.97 2.11
C ILE A 7 -23.57 52.52 3.53
N HIS A 8 -24.73 52.38 4.19
CA HIS A 8 -24.88 52.65 5.61
C HIS A 8 -25.47 51.41 6.29
N TYR A 9 -24.77 50.87 7.28
CA TYR A 9 -25.07 49.60 7.91
C TYR A 9 -24.86 49.57 9.44
N ASP A 10 -24.28 50.60 10.06
CA ASP A 10 -24.03 50.71 11.50
C ASP A 10 -24.05 52.18 11.97
N ASN A 11 -24.59 52.44 13.16
CA ASN A 11 -24.48 53.73 13.83
C ASN A 11 -24.27 53.58 15.35
N ALA A 12 -23.82 54.66 16.00
CA ALA A 12 -23.61 54.70 17.44
C ALA A 12 -24.90 54.48 18.26
N GLY A 13 -25.27 53.21 18.48
CA GLY A 13 -26.21 52.76 19.49
C GLY A 13 -27.56 52.20 19.03
N ALA A 14 -27.86 52.11 17.73
CA ALA A 14 -28.96 51.30 17.17
C ALA A 14 -28.89 51.27 15.62
N ASP A 15 -29.00 50.12 14.95
CA ASP A 15 -28.90 49.94 13.47
C ASP A 15 -30.07 50.57 12.68
N SER A 16 -30.34 51.85 12.92
CA SER A 16 -31.47 52.59 12.40
C SER A 16 -31.06 53.40 11.18
N GLY A 17 -31.82 53.26 10.09
CA GLY A 17 -31.63 54.07 8.89
C GLY A 17 -30.74 53.43 7.83
N GLU A 18 -30.41 52.14 7.96
CA GLU A 18 -29.63 51.37 7.00
C GLU A 18 -30.10 51.55 5.54
N PHE A 19 -29.16 51.75 4.63
CA PHE A 19 -29.44 51.83 3.20
C PHE A 19 -28.25 51.43 2.34
N ILE A 20 -28.55 51.02 1.11
CA ILE A 20 -27.56 50.86 0.05
C ILE A 20 -28.00 51.71 -1.13
N GLU A 21 -27.10 52.53 -1.63
CA GLU A 21 -27.31 53.37 -2.79
C GLU A 21 -26.61 52.81 -4.02
N VAL A 22 -27.26 52.91 -5.17
CA VAL A 22 -26.66 52.65 -6.47
C VAL A 22 -26.59 53.93 -7.30
N ALA A 23 -25.51 54.14 -8.03
CA ALA A 23 -25.35 55.23 -8.99
C ALA A 23 -25.27 54.70 -10.41
N GLY A 24 -25.63 55.54 -11.39
CA GLY A 24 -25.57 55.19 -12.80
C GLY A 24 -26.07 56.29 -13.72
N ALA A 25 -26.08 55.99 -15.02
CA ALA A 25 -26.58 56.93 -16.02
C ALA A 25 -28.07 57.25 -15.77
N ALA A 26 -28.43 58.52 -15.82
CA ALA A 26 -29.80 58.96 -15.67
C ALA A 26 -30.68 58.32 -16.75
N GLY A 27 -31.87 57.85 -16.35
CA GLY A 27 -32.75 57.08 -17.23
C GLY A 27 -32.52 55.57 -17.20
N THR A 28 -31.54 55.06 -16.44
CA THR A 28 -31.38 53.61 -16.22
C THR A 28 -32.59 53.08 -15.45
N ASP A 29 -33.33 52.15 -16.05
CA ASP A 29 -34.45 51.44 -15.44
C ASP A 29 -33.91 50.24 -14.63
N LEU A 30 -34.10 50.29 -13.32
CA LEU A 30 -33.68 49.26 -12.38
C LEU A 30 -34.70 48.13 -12.23
N THR A 31 -35.80 48.14 -13.00
CA THR A 31 -36.79 47.06 -12.97
C THR A 31 -36.12 45.71 -13.31
N GLY A 32 -36.18 44.78 -12.36
CA GLY A 32 -35.58 43.45 -12.49
C GLY A 32 -34.17 43.33 -11.90
N TRP A 33 -33.52 44.43 -11.54
CA TRP A 33 -32.26 44.41 -10.80
C TRP A 33 -32.50 44.05 -9.33
N SER A 34 -31.47 43.60 -8.63
CA SER A 34 -31.54 43.32 -7.20
C SER A 34 -30.22 43.51 -6.46
N LEU A 35 -30.31 43.75 -5.15
CA LEU A 35 -29.20 43.63 -4.22
C LEU A 35 -29.34 42.31 -3.45
N VAL A 36 -28.29 41.51 -3.41
CA VAL A 36 -28.23 40.24 -2.67
C VAL A 36 -27.20 40.36 -1.55
N LEU A 37 -27.64 40.16 -0.31
CA LEU A 37 -26.80 40.22 0.89
C LEU A 37 -26.27 38.84 1.24
N TYR A 38 -24.99 38.80 1.63
CA TYR A 38 -24.21 37.61 1.91
C TYR A 38 -23.63 37.67 3.32
N ASN A 39 -23.78 36.57 4.05
CA ASN A 39 -23.35 36.44 5.44
C ASN A 39 -21.86 36.06 5.50
N GLY A 40 -21.06 36.79 6.26
CA GLY A 40 -19.61 36.54 6.35
C GLY A 40 -19.17 35.28 7.04
N SER A 41 -19.98 34.74 7.95
CA SER A 41 -19.60 33.54 8.69
C SER A 41 -19.62 32.26 7.83
N ASN A 42 -20.35 32.26 6.71
CA ASN A 42 -20.51 31.06 5.88
C ASN A 42 -20.63 31.33 4.36
N GLY A 43 -20.56 32.59 3.92
CA GLY A 43 -20.66 32.98 2.51
C GLY A 43 -22.05 32.77 1.89
N GLN A 44 -23.10 32.48 2.67
CA GLN A 44 -24.43 32.21 2.14
C GLN A 44 -25.23 33.50 1.94
N ALA A 45 -25.94 33.59 0.81
CA ALA A 45 -26.94 34.61 0.54
C ALA A 45 -28.11 34.47 1.52
N TYR A 46 -28.43 35.54 2.25
CA TYR A 46 -29.48 35.53 3.28
C TYR A 46 -30.58 36.57 3.04
N GLY A 47 -30.38 37.50 2.09
CA GLY A 47 -31.38 38.51 1.75
C GLY A 47 -31.30 38.93 0.29
N THR A 48 -32.45 39.07 -0.36
CA THR A 48 -32.53 39.69 -1.69
C THR A 48 -33.54 40.83 -1.66
N ARG A 49 -33.16 41.96 -2.25
CA ARG A 49 -34.02 43.13 -2.42
C ARG A 49 -34.08 43.51 -3.88
N ALA A 50 -35.28 43.43 -4.45
CA ALA A 50 -35.51 43.91 -5.80
C ALA A 50 -35.38 45.45 -5.85
N LEU A 51 -34.67 45.93 -6.85
CA LEU A 51 -34.66 47.34 -7.23
C LEU A 51 -35.79 47.58 -8.23
N SER A 52 -36.32 48.80 -8.24
CA SER A 52 -37.32 49.23 -9.22
C SER A 52 -37.35 50.74 -9.31
N GLY A 53 -37.70 51.26 -10.50
CA GLY A 53 -37.68 52.69 -10.76
C GLY A 53 -36.54 53.10 -11.67
N VAL A 54 -36.43 54.40 -11.92
CA VAL A 54 -35.47 54.95 -12.89
C VAL A 54 -34.53 55.89 -12.15
N ILE A 55 -33.22 55.73 -12.37
CA ILE A 55 -32.20 56.63 -11.82
C ILE A 55 -32.44 58.05 -12.36
N PRO A 56 -32.67 59.06 -11.49
CA PRO A 56 -32.93 60.43 -11.90
C PRO A 56 -31.66 61.12 -12.43
N ASP A 57 -31.83 62.18 -13.22
CA ASP A 57 -30.72 63.07 -13.59
C ASP A 57 -30.50 64.09 -12.47
N GLN A 58 -29.43 63.89 -11.70
CA GLN A 58 -29.06 64.74 -10.57
C GLN A 58 -27.82 65.59 -10.89
N GLN A 59 -26.91 65.08 -11.72
CA GLN A 59 -25.70 65.78 -12.13
C GLN A 59 -25.18 65.23 -13.46
N ASP A 60 -25.06 66.09 -14.48
CA ASP A 60 -24.40 65.79 -15.77
C ASP A 60 -24.85 64.51 -16.49
N GLY A 61 -26.13 64.12 -16.38
CA GLY A 61 -26.70 62.93 -17.02
C GLY A 61 -26.56 61.64 -16.20
N PHE A 62 -26.25 61.76 -14.91
CA PHE A 62 -26.13 60.69 -13.93
C PHE A 62 -26.91 61.03 -12.67
N GLY A 63 -27.18 60.01 -11.86
CA GLY A 63 -27.71 60.19 -10.52
C GLY A 63 -27.67 58.90 -9.73
N THR A 64 -28.36 58.92 -8.59
CA THR A 64 -28.33 57.85 -7.61
C THR A 64 -29.74 57.38 -7.24
N PHE A 65 -29.82 56.17 -6.71
CA PHE A 65 -31.04 55.55 -6.20
C PHE A 65 -30.73 54.82 -4.90
N ALA A 66 -31.29 55.31 -3.79
CA ALA A 66 -31.14 54.68 -2.49
C ALA A 66 -32.26 53.70 -2.20
N LEU A 67 -31.89 52.51 -1.72
CA LEU A 67 -32.80 51.52 -1.17
C LEU A 67 -32.64 51.48 0.35
N THR A 68 -33.67 51.94 1.07
CA THR A 68 -33.70 51.86 2.54
C THR A 68 -34.11 50.47 3.02
N PHE A 69 -33.47 50.00 4.09
CA PHE A 69 -33.76 48.73 4.74
C PHE A 69 -34.57 49.01 6.02
N PRO A 70 -35.85 48.60 6.10
CA PRO A 70 -36.73 48.97 7.21
C PRO A 70 -36.50 48.17 8.52
N ILE A 71 -35.49 47.29 8.56
CA ILE A 71 -35.08 46.48 9.72
C ILE A 71 -33.56 46.33 9.66
N ASP A 72 -32.89 46.42 10.82
CA ASP A 72 -31.52 46.02 11.12
C ASP A 72 -31.19 44.67 10.46
N GLY A 73 -30.37 44.65 9.41
CA GLY A 73 -30.12 43.40 8.70
C GLY A 73 -29.16 43.45 7.53
N ILE A 74 -28.45 44.56 7.31
CA ILE A 74 -27.30 44.58 6.39
C ILE A 74 -26.08 43.90 7.03
N GLN A 75 -25.98 43.89 8.36
CA GLN A 75 -24.97 43.13 9.10
C GLN A 75 -25.51 41.77 9.55
N ASN A 76 -24.81 40.69 9.22
CA ASN A 76 -25.15 39.33 9.65
C ASN A 76 -23.91 38.44 9.91
N GLY A 77 -22.75 39.06 10.10
CA GLY A 77 -21.52 38.41 10.53
C GLY A 77 -20.34 38.93 9.71
N ALA A 78 -19.39 39.59 10.35
CA ALA A 78 -18.24 40.17 9.68
C ALA A 78 -17.30 39.07 9.11
N PRO A 79 -16.77 39.22 7.88
CA PRO A 79 -17.04 40.34 6.95
C PRO A 79 -18.38 40.19 6.22
N ASP A 80 -19.18 41.24 6.06
CA ASP A 80 -20.45 41.17 5.32
C ASP A 80 -20.28 41.63 3.85
N ALA A 81 -21.11 41.11 2.93
CA ALA A 81 -21.03 41.47 1.50
C ALA A 81 -22.38 41.68 0.82
N VAL A 82 -22.35 42.45 -0.26
CA VAL A 82 -23.49 42.73 -1.12
C VAL A 82 -23.12 42.55 -2.59
N ALA A 83 -23.98 41.82 -3.31
CA ALA A 83 -23.93 41.70 -4.77
C ALA A 83 -25.00 42.58 -5.41
N LEU A 84 -24.59 43.42 -6.37
CA LEU A 84 -25.51 44.08 -7.31
C LEU A 84 -25.73 43.15 -8.50
N VAL A 85 -26.97 42.76 -8.73
CA VAL A 85 -27.36 41.80 -9.77
C VAL A 85 -28.28 42.49 -10.77
N ASP A 86 -27.98 42.35 -12.07
CA ASP A 86 -28.76 42.97 -13.12
C ASP A 86 -30.07 42.22 -13.44
N ALA A 87 -30.87 42.77 -14.37
CA ALA A 87 -32.13 42.17 -14.79
C ALA A 87 -31.98 40.82 -15.52
N ALA A 88 -30.78 40.43 -15.95
CA ALA A 88 -30.48 39.12 -16.53
C ALA A 88 -30.06 38.10 -15.45
N GLY A 89 -29.94 38.51 -14.19
CA GLY A 89 -29.49 37.67 -13.09
C GLY A 89 -27.97 37.58 -12.98
N GLN A 90 -27.21 38.44 -13.67
CA GLN A 90 -25.74 38.46 -13.61
C GLN A 90 -25.26 39.38 -12.49
N THR A 91 -24.26 38.91 -11.74
CA THR A 91 -23.59 39.71 -10.71
C THR A 91 -22.71 40.77 -11.37
N VAL A 92 -23.09 42.04 -11.23
CA VAL A 92 -22.42 43.23 -11.79
C VAL A 92 -21.31 43.72 -10.86
N GLN A 93 -21.52 43.65 -9.56
CA GLN A 93 -20.52 43.93 -8.53
C GLN A 93 -20.76 43.00 -7.35
N PHE A 94 -19.67 42.55 -6.72
CA PHE A 94 -19.71 41.84 -5.45
C PHE A 94 -18.70 42.48 -4.51
N LEU A 95 -19.21 43.29 -3.58
CA LEU A 95 -18.40 44.10 -2.67
C LEU A 95 -18.58 43.61 -1.25
N SER A 96 -17.53 43.65 -0.46
CA SER A 96 -17.55 43.42 0.98
C SER A 96 -17.05 44.62 1.74
N TYR A 97 -17.54 44.74 2.96
CA TYR A 97 -17.04 45.65 3.97
C TYR A 97 -16.58 44.78 5.14
N GLU A 98 -15.48 45.21 5.80
CA GLU A 98 -14.84 44.49 6.92
C GLU A 98 -14.00 43.25 6.55
N GLY A 99 -13.71 43.02 5.26
CA GLY A 99 -12.82 41.95 4.76
C GLY A 99 -13.39 41.15 3.58
N ARG A 100 -12.56 40.34 2.89
CA ARG A 100 -13.03 39.54 1.73
C ARG A 100 -13.80 38.30 2.15
N LEU A 101 -14.77 37.88 1.32
CA LEU A 101 -15.50 36.62 1.49
C LEU A 101 -15.88 35.97 0.15
N THR A 102 -15.91 34.65 0.09
CA THR A 102 -16.36 33.89 -1.08
C THR A 102 -17.80 33.43 -0.89
N ALA A 103 -18.66 33.75 -1.86
CA ALA A 103 -20.06 33.35 -1.82
C ALA A 103 -20.21 31.85 -2.10
N THR A 104 -20.98 31.15 -1.26
CA THR A 104 -21.20 29.70 -1.33
C THR A 104 -22.55 29.31 -1.97
N ASN A 105 -23.38 30.31 -2.31
CA ASN A 105 -24.61 30.14 -3.08
C ASN A 105 -25.07 31.47 -3.75
N GLY A 106 -26.26 31.47 -4.37
CA GLY A 106 -26.86 32.67 -4.95
C GLY A 106 -26.17 33.17 -6.23
N PRO A 107 -26.53 34.36 -6.75
CA PRO A 107 -26.01 34.86 -8.03
C PRO A 107 -24.49 35.10 -8.05
N ALA A 108 -23.85 35.26 -6.89
CA ALA A 108 -22.40 35.39 -6.75
C ALA A 108 -21.69 34.07 -6.38
N ASN A 109 -22.35 32.91 -6.47
CA ASN A 109 -21.77 31.62 -6.05
C ASN A 109 -20.38 31.36 -6.69
N GLY A 110 -19.39 31.07 -5.85
CA GLY A 110 -17.99 30.85 -6.25
C GLY A 110 -17.18 32.13 -6.49
N LEU A 111 -17.79 33.32 -6.43
CA LEU A 111 -17.06 34.59 -6.54
C LEU A 111 -16.55 35.03 -5.17
N THR A 112 -15.35 35.58 -5.12
CA THR A 112 -14.81 36.29 -3.96
C THR A 112 -15.12 37.78 -4.08
N SER A 113 -15.62 38.38 -3.00
CA SER A 113 -15.95 39.80 -2.95
C SER A 113 -14.71 40.69 -2.96
N THR A 114 -14.84 41.87 -3.54
CA THR A 114 -13.84 42.94 -3.42
C THR A 114 -14.06 43.67 -2.10
N ASP A 115 -13.08 43.61 -1.21
CA ASP A 115 -13.07 44.42 0.02
C ASP A 115 -12.91 45.90 -0.34
N ILE A 116 -13.84 46.74 0.11
CA ILE A 116 -13.83 48.18 -0.16
C ILE A 116 -12.81 48.94 0.70
N GLY A 117 -12.20 48.29 1.70
CA GLY A 117 -11.06 48.81 2.47
C GLY A 117 -11.42 49.87 3.52
N VAL A 118 -12.71 50.17 3.69
CA VAL A 118 -13.25 51.07 4.71
C VAL A 118 -14.47 50.42 5.37
N ALA A 119 -14.71 50.75 6.63
CA ALA A 119 -15.80 50.17 7.42
C ALA A 119 -16.42 51.22 8.35
N GLU A 120 -17.71 51.09 8.60
CA GLU A 120 -18.37 51.68 9.77
C GLU A 120 -17.97 50.88 11.01
N THR A 121 -17.92 51.56 12.17
CA THR A 121 -17.71 50.91 13.46
C THR A 121 -18.94 51.17 14.33
N GLY A 122 -19.13 50.41 15.42
CA GLY A 122 -20.19 50.68 16.40
C GLY A 122 -20.10 52.03 17.14
N SER A 123 -19.16 52.90 16.74
CA SER A 123 -19.02 54.28 17.19
C SER A 123 -19.20 55.34 16.08
N THR A 124 -19.53 54.92 14.85
CA THR A 124 -19.82 55.82 13.73
C THR A 124 -21.00 56.75 14.09
N PRO A 125 -20.85 58.07 14.02
CA PRO A 125 -21.94 59.00 14.29
C PRO A 125 -23.17 58.73 13.41
N ALA A 126 -24.37 58.85 13.99
CA ALA A 126 -25.61 58.74 13.23
C ALA A 126 -25.67 59.82 12.13
N GLY A 127 -26.09 59.41 10.92
CA GLY A 127 -26.08 60.25 9.73
C GLY A 127 -24.75 60.26 8.99
N GLN A 128 -23.90 59.24 9.20
CA GLN A 128 -22.70 59.02 8.40
C GLN A 128 -22.72 57.67 7.71
N SER A 129 -22.16 57.60 6.50
CA SER A 129 -22.16 56.42 5.63
C SER A 129 -20.81 56.24 4.92
N LEU A 130 -20.53 55.02 4.46
CA LEU A 130 -19.42 54.77 3.52
C LEU A 130 -19.79 55.30 2.14
N GLN A 131 -18.92 56.12 1.56
CA GLN A 131 -19.21 56.85 0.32
C GLN A 131 -18.07 56.76 -0.68
N LEU A 132 -18.46 56.62 -1.96
CA LEU A 132 -17.58 56.90 -3.10
C LEU A 132 -17.38 58.42 -3.26
N THR A 133 -16.13 58.84 -3.40
CA THR A 133 -15.76 60.23 -3.76
C THR A 133 -14.87 60.23 -5.01
N GLY A 134 -14.79 61.35 -5.73
CA GLY A 134 -14.04 61.45 -6.99
C GLY A 134 -14.83 62.12 -8.11
N ILE A 135 -14.22 62.22 -9.30
CA ILE A 135 -14.84 62.86 -10.47
C ILE A 135 -14.77 61.88 -11.65
N GLY A 136 -15.93 61.49 -12.17
CA GLY A 136 -15.98 60.60 -13.33
C GLY A 136 -17.38 60.09 -13.63
N ARG A 137 -17.46 58.99 -14.39
CA ARG A 137 -18.72 58.42 -14.91
C ARG A 137 -18.77 56.90 -14.85
N ALA A 138 -17.74 56.24 -14.35
CA ALA A 138 -17.66 54.82 -14.09
C ALA A 138 -17.23 54.55 -12.64
N TYR A 139 -17.55 53.38 -12.11
CA TYR A 139 -17.17 52.98 -10.74
C TYR A 139 -15.67 53.17 -10.44
N SER A 140 -14.81 52.84 -11.40
CA SER A 140 -13.35 52.97 -11.29
C SER A 140 -12.84 54.42 -11.15
N ASP A 141 -13.67 55.41 -11.43
CA ASP A 141 -13.30 56.83 -11.33
C ASP A 141 -13.46 57.37 -9.90
N PHE A 142 -13.94 56.53 -8.97
CA PHE A 142 -14.24 56.89 -7.60
C PHE A 142 -13.50 55.98 -6.62
N SER A 143 -13.31 56.46 -5.40
CA SER A 143 -12.70 55.69 -4.32
C SER A 143 -13.56 55.75 -3.07
N TRP A 144 -13.65 54.61 -2.37
CA TRP A 144 -14.32 54.54 -1.07
C TRP A 144 -13.56 55.36 -0.04
N THR A 145 -14.30 56.04 0.82
CA THR A 145 -13.75 56.86 1.90
C THR A 145 -14.35 56.46 3.24
N VAL A 146 -13.63 56.78 4.32
CA VAL A 146 -14.14 56.61 5.70
C VAL A 146 -15.49 57.32 5.87
N PRO A 147 -16.33 56.90 6.84
CA PRO A 147 -17.69 57.42 6.97
C PRO A 147 -17.78 58.96 6.95
N GLY A 148 -18.63 59.48 6.06
CA GLY A 148 -18.91 60.91 5.87
C GLY A 148 -20.41 61.21 5.98
N ASP A 149 -20.83 62.48 5.98
CA ASP A 149 -22.26 62.86 6.12
C ASP A 149 -23.12 62.19 5.03
N ASP A 150 -24.12 61.41 5.42
CA ASP A 150 -24.92 60.58 4.51
C ASP A 150 -25.69 61.40 3.45
N THR A 151 -25.84 60.83 2.26
CA THR A 151 -26.48 61.50 1.11
C THR A 151 -27.51 60.62 0.39
N PRO A 152 -28.44 59.96 1.10
CA PRO A 152 -29.36 59.02 0.47
C PRO A 152 -30.18 59.64 -0.67
N ALA A 153 -30.09 59.04 -1.84
CA ALA A 153 -30.70 59.47 -3.10
C ALA A 153 -30.20 60.85 -3.56
N ALA A 154 -28.94 61.18 -3.30
CA ALA A 154 -28.22 62.33 -3.86
C ALA A 154 -26.74 61.98 -4.11
N PRO A 155 -26.03 62.69 -5.00
CA PRO A 155 -24.59 62.46 -5.16
C PRO A 155 -23.80 62.74 -3.86
N ASN A 156 -22.79 61.91 -3.59
CA ASN A 156 -22.02 61.96 -2.35
C ASN A 156 -21.22 63.26 -2.18
N GLY A 157 -20.86 63.59 -0.94
CA GLY A 157 -19.98 64.70 -0.62
C GLY A 157 -18.58 64.51 -1.25
N GLY A 158 -18.23 65.33 -2.23
CA GLY A 158 -16.95 65.19 -2.96
C GLY A 158 -17.03 64.27 -4.18
N GLN A 159 -18.22 63.86 -4.59
CA GLN A 159 -18.48 63.14 -5.83
C GLN A 159 -18.99 64.09 -6.92
N ALA A 160 -18.47 63.95 -8.14
CA ALA A 160 -18.98 64.68 -9.31
C ALA A 160 -19.08 63.79 -10.57
N PHE A 161 -20.28 63.69 -11.15
CA PHE A 161 -20.55 62.87 -12.35
C PHE A 161 -20.18 63.55 -13.69
N SER A 162 -19.00 64.16 -13.79
CA SER A 162 -18.57 64.94 -14.97
C SER A 162 -17.58 64.15 -15.85
N PRO A 163 -17.51 64.40 -17.18
CA PRO A 163 -16.40 63.93 -17.98
C PRO A 163 -15.12 64.54 -17.40
N SER A 164 -14.10 63.72 -17.13
CA SER A 164 -12.80 64.19 -16.63
C SER A 164 -12.24 65.28 -17.53
N GLY A 165 -12.34 66.53 -17.06
CA GLY A 165 -12.08 67.74 -17.83
C GLY A 165 -11.70 68.89 -16.91
N GLY A 166 -10.74 68.64 -16.02
CA GLY A 166 -10.14 69.63 -15.13
C GLY A 166 -9.09 68.95 -14.27
N GLU A 167 -7.83 69.40 -14.41
CA GLU A 167 -6.60 68.95 -13.75
C GLU A 167 -6.82 68.23 -12.40
N GLY A 168 -6.99 66.90 -12.44
CA GLY A 168 -6.43 66.03 -11.42
C GLY A 168 -4.90 66.05 -11.53
N PRO A 169 -4.14 65.48 -10.57
CA PRO A 169 -2.70 65.37 -10.75
C PRO A 169 -2.47 64.72 -12.12
N GLU A 170 -1.54 65.28 -12.92
CA GLU A 170 -1.03 64.54 -14.08
C GLU A 170 -0.84 63.10 -13.64
N ASP A 171 -1.44 62.16 -14.36
CA ASP A 171 -1.03 60.75 -14.28
C ASP A 171 0.50 60.82 -14.27
N PRO A 172 1.16 60.41 -13.17
CA PRO A 172 2.58 60.67 -13.02
C PRO A 172 3.23 60.20 -14.31
N ALA A 173 4.02 61.08 -14.94
CA ALA A 173 4.70 60.73 -16.18
C ALA A 173 5.27 59.31 -16.03
N PRO A 174 5.06 58.41 -17.01
CA PRO A 174 5.45 57.02 -16.86
C PRO A 174 6.87 56.99 -16.30
N PRO A 175 7.11 56.17 -15.26
CA PRO A 175 8.39 56.16 -14.58
C PRO A 175 9.52 56.06 -15.60
N ALA A 176 10.67 56.63 -15.28
CA ALA A 176 11.84 56.47 -16.13
C ALA A 176 12.07 54.98 -16.41
N LEU A 177 12.55 54.66 -17.61
CA LEU A 177 12.77 53.27 -18.01
C LEU A 177 13.56 52.52 -16.93
N THR A 178 12.94 51.47 -16.40
CA THR A 178 13.55 50.50 -15.51
C THR A 178 14.13 49.39 -16.37
N GLU A 179 15.42 49.10 -16.21
CA GLU A 179 16.05 47.95 -16.87
C GLU A 179 15.38 46.66 -16.41
N ILE A 180 15.12 45.72 -17.34
CA ILE A 180 14.44 44.46 -17.01
C ILE A 180 15.20 43.70 -15.91
N SER A 181 16.53 43.69 -15.95
CA SER A 181 17.34 43.01 -14.93
C SER A 181 17.27 43.60 -13.53
N ALA A 182 16.87 44.86 -13.41
CA ALA A 182 16.60 45.46 -12.11
C ALA A 182 15.24 45.04 -11.55
N ILE A 183 14.27 44.67 -12.40
CA ILE A 183 12.91 44.29 -11.99
C ILE A 183 12.96 42.99 -11.18
N GLN A 184 13.54 41.90 -11.69
CA GLN A 184 13.80 40.71 -10.85
C GLN A 184 14.79 41.04 -9.73
N GLY A 185 15.94 41.61 -10.13
CA GLY A 185 17.11 41.68 -9.27
C GLY A 185 17.71 40.30 -9.00
N THR A 186 18.47 40.18 -7.91
CA THR A 186 19.18 38.95 -7.51
C THR A 186 18.46 38.16 -6.40
N GLY A 187 17.26 38.60 -6.03
CA GLY A 187 16.47 37.97 -4.97
C GLY A 187 15.47 36.98 -5.55
N GLN A 188 14.93 36.10 -4.70
CA GLN A 188 13.79 35.23 -5.03
C GLN A 188 12.46 36.00 -5.11
N ARG A 189 12.46 37.28 -4.72
CA ARG A 189 11.33 38.20 -4.83
C ARG A 189 11.84 39.53 -5.34
N SER A 190 11.09 40.14 -6.24
CA SER A 190 11.38 41.45 -6.79
C SER A 190 11.39 42.53 -5.71
N GLY A 191 12.42 43.38 -5.75
CA GLY A 191 12.43 44.63 -4.99
C GLY A 191 11.43 45.68 -5.50
N PHE A 192 10.79 45.41 -6.64
CA PHE A 192 9.77 46.24 -7.27
C PHE A 192 8.35 45.73 -7.05
N ASP A 193 8.14 44.64 -6.30
CA ASP A 193 6.79 44.11 -6.00
C ASP A 193 5.82 45.22 -5.52
N GLY A 194 4.65 45.27 -6.16
CA GLY A 194 3.61 46.29 -5.98
C GLY A 194 3.92 47.67 -6.58
N GLN A 195 5.04 47.85 -7.27
CA GLN A 195 5.46 49.14 -7.85
C GLN A 195 5.14 49.22 -9.35
N LEU A 196 4.72 50.40 -9.79
CA LEU A 196 4.56 50.72 -11.20
C LEU A 196 5.93 50.92 -11.86
N VAL A 197 6.19 50.21 -12.96
CA VAL A 197 7.42 50.32 -13.76
C VAL A 197 7.09 50.56 -15.22
N THR A 198 8.02 51.19 -15.95
CA THR A 198 8.01 51.25 -17.40
C THR A 198 9.30 50.60 -17.88
N THR A 199 9.22 49.59 -18.74
CA THR A 199 10.39 48.89 -19.27
C THR A 199 10.26 48.64 -20.77
N ARG A 200 11.35 48.19 -21.41
CA ARG A 200 11.39 47.95 -22.85
C ARG A 200 12.25 46.74 -23.16
N GLY A 201 11.76 45.88 -24.04
CA GLY A 201 12.49 44.69 -24.50
C GLY A 201 11.93 44.13 -25.79
N ILE A 202 12.50 43.02 -26.24
CA ILE A 202 12.03 42.26 -27.40
C ILE A 202 11.08 41.16 -26.92
N VAL A 203 9.95 40.99 -27.61
CA VAL A 203 9.04 39.87 -27.36
C VAL A 203 9.69 38.56 -27.79
N THR A 204 9.99 37.66 -26.87
CA THR A 204 10.68 36.38 -27.15
C THR A 204 9.72 35.21 -27.33
N ALA A 205 8.58 35.25 -26.66
CA ALA A 205 7.50 34.28 -26.79
C ALA A 205 6.16 34.92 -26.41
N ILE A 206 5.07 34.33 -26.89
CA ILE A 206 3.70 34.72 -26.55
C ILE A 206 3.03 33.46 -26.00
N ASP A 207 2.43 33.57 -24.83
CA ASP A 207 1.62 32.50 -24.27
C ASP A 207 0.13 32.80 -24.52
N THR A 208 -0.56 31.81 -25.06
CA THR A 208 -1.97 31.89 -25.41
C THR A 208 -2.86 30.96 -24.57
N ASN A 209 -2.27 30.13 -23.70
CA ASN A 209 -2.96 29.24 -22.77
C ASN A 209 -3.04 29.87 -21.38
N GLY A 210 -4.18 29.78 -20.69
CA GLY A 210 -4.29 30.11 -19.26
C GLY A 210 -4.15 31.60 -18.87
N SER A 211 -3.18 32.34 -19.41
CA SER A 211 -2.82 33.71 -19.07
C SER A 211 -2.31 34.43 -20.32
N ARG A 212 -3.04 35.46 -20.74
CA ARG A 212 -2.91 36.07 -22.07
C ARG A 212 -1.80 37.12 -22.09
N GLY A 213 -0.55 36.67 -22.12
CA GLY A 213 0.63 37.50 -21.92
C GLY A 213 1.74 37.24 -22.94
N PHE A 214 2.90 37.82 -22.70
CA PHE A 214 4.09 37.61 -23.53
C PHE A 214 5.37 37.79 -22.71
N TYR A 215 6.43 37.12 -23.13
CA TYR A 215 7.75 37.23 -22.51
C TYR A 215 8.55 38.35 -23.17
N LEU A 216 9.13 39.22 -22.35
CA LEU A 216 9.87 40.40 -22.78
C LEU A 216 11.32 40.29 -22.30
N GLN A 217 12.30 40.36 -23.19
CA GLN A 217 13.72 40.23 -22.85
C GLN A 217 14.55 41.41 -23.35
N SER A 218 15.53 41.83 -22.56
CA SER A 218 16.48 42.87 -22.93
C SER A 218 17.35 42.40 -24.11
N PRO A 219 17.50 43.20 -25.19
CA PRO A 219 18.29 42.82 -26.36
C PRO A 219 19.80 42.73 -26.09
N THR A 220 20.31 43.48 -25.10
CA THR A 220 21.74 43.47 -24.75
C THR A 220 22.03 42.69 -23.47
N GLY A 221 21.02 42.52 -22.62
CA GLY A 221 21.19 42.14 -21.22
C GLY A 221 22.07 43.14 -20.44
N ASP A 222 22.29 42.85 -19.17
CA ASP A 222 23.23 43.59 -18.32
C ASP A 222 24.59 42.89 -18.13
N GLY A 223 24.69 41.63 -18.58
CA GLY A 223 25.90 40.80 -18.49
C GLY A 223 26.17 40.24 -17.09
N ASN A 224 25.21 40.32 -16.17
CA ASN A 224 25.28 39.76 -14.83
C ASN A 224 24.51 38.43 -14.78
N ALA A 225 25.23 37.32 -14.61
CA ALA A 225 24.63 35.99 -14.57
C ALA A 225 23.77 35.71 -13.32
N ALA A 226 23.64 36.66 -12.39
CA ALA A 226 22.83 36.56 -11.17
C ALA A 226 21.46 37.26 -11.29
N THR A 227 21.14 37.85 -12.44
CA THR A 227 19.88 38.59 -12.69
C THR A 227 19.26 38.11 -13.99
N SER A 228 17.94 37.94 -14.02
CA SER A 228 17.24 37.68 -15.27
C SER A 228 17.22 38.92 -16.15
N ASP A 229 17.48 38.77 -17.45
CA ASP A 229 17.30 39.85 -18.43
C ASP A 229 15.89 39.86 -19.05
N ALA A 230 14.98 39.05 -18.54
CA ALA A 230 13.63 38.88 -19.05
C ALA A 230 12.57 38.98 -17.94
N VAL A 231 11.32 39.21 -18.35
CA VAL A 231 10.16 39.25 -17.45
C VAL A 231 8.91 38.84 -18.22
N PHE A 232 7.97 38.16 -17.55
CA PHE A 232 6.66 37.88 -18.11
C PHE A 232 5.75 39.10 -18.01
N VAL A 233 4.96 39.38 -19.05
CA VAL A 233 4.02 40.49 -19.11
C VAL A 233 2.60 39.94 -19.21
N PHE A 234 1.85 40.03 -18.12
CA PHE A 234 0.45 39.63 -18.08
C PHE A 234 -0.46 40.75 -18.59
N THR A 235 -1.34 40.46 -19.56
CA THR A 235 -2.21 41.50 -20.15
C THR A 235 -3.71 41.22 -20.07
N SER A 236 -4.14 40.10 -19.48
CA SER A 236 -5.55 39.65 -19.34
C SER A 236 -6.35 39.47 -20.65
N VAL A 237 -5.80 39.84 -21.81
CA VAL A 237 -6.34 39.63 -23.17
C VAL A 237 -5.21 39.18 -24.10
N VAL A 238 -5.50 38.54 -25.24
CA VAL A 238 -4.42 38.10 -26.14
C VAL A 238 -3.66 39.35 -26.61
N PRO A 239 -2.35 39.46 -26.38
CA PRO A 239 -1.62 40.67 -26.64
C PRO A 239 -1.50 40.90 -28.15
N ALA A 240 -1.68 42.15 -28.59
CA ALA A 240 -1.58 42.53 -30.00
C ALA A 240 -0.11 42.83 -30.40
N VAL A 241 0.78 41.88 -30.12
CA VAL A 241 2.23 41.94 -30.41
C VAL A 241 2.64 40.69 -31.20
N GLU A 242 3.81 40.75 -31.83
CA GLU A 242 4.44 39.61 -32.51
C GLU A 242 5.82 39.32 -31.91
N VAL A 243 6.21 38.04 -31.87
CA VAL A 243 7.56 37.63 -31.47
C VAL A 243 8.60 38.34 -32.33
N GLY A 244 9.61 38.93 -31.69
CA GLY A 244 10.68 39.73 -32.30
C GLY A 244 10.41 41.24 -32.35
N GLN A 245 9.24 41.72 -31.92
CA GLN A 245 8.99 43.17 -31.85
C GLN A 245 9.61 43.80 -30.61
N LEU A 246 10.09 45.03 -30.74
CA LEU A 246 10.52 45.85 -29.60
C LEU A 246 9.30 46.53 -28.99
N VAL A 247 9.00 46.23 -27.72
CA VAL A 247 7.82 46.68 -27.01
C VAL A 247 8.23 47.43 -25.75
N GLU A 248 7.58 48.57 -25.49
CA GLU A 248 7.63 49.27 -24.22
C GLU A 248 6.36 48.96 -23.43
N VAL A 249 6.51 48.56 -22.17
CA VAL A 249 5.43 48.12 -21.28
C VAL A 249 5.43 49.01 -20.04
N THR A 250 4.26 49.46 -19.61
CA THR A 250 4.03 50.08 -18.31
C THR A 250 3.00 49.28 -17.54
N GLY A 251 3.36 48.82 -16.34
CA GLY A 251 2.51 47.98 -15.51
C GLY A 251 3.05 47.87 -14.09
N THR A 252 2.27 47.23 -13.21
CA THR A 252 2.68 46.96 -11.82
C THR A 252 3.46 45.66 -11.79
N VAL A 253 4.60 45.63 -11.10
CA VAL A 253 5.32 44.38 -10.84
C VAL A 253 4.59 43.61 -9.74
N GLU A 254 4.39 42.31 -9.94
CA GLU A 254 3.76 41.41 -8.97
C GLU A 254 4.58 40.12 -8.82
N GLU A 255 4.61 39.59 -7.61
CA GLU A 255 5.09 38.22 -7.31
C GLU A 255 3.92 37.24 -7.47
N PHE A 256 3.84 36.59 -8.63
CA PHE A 256 2.75 35.68 -8.95
C PHE A 256 2.99 34.27 -8.38
N LEU A 257 1.95 33.72 -7.75
CA LEU A 257 1.88 32.33 -7.34
C LEU A 257 0.61 31.69 -7.91
N PRO A 258 0.70 30.65 -8.74
CA PRO A 258 -0.48 30.02 -9.31
C PRO A 258 -1.38 29.38 -8.24
N SER A 259 -2.69 29.40 -8.47
CA SER A 259 -3.64 28.73 -7.59
C SER A 259 -3.44 27.22 -7.67
N GLY A 260 -3.09 26.60 -6.53
CA GLY A 260 -2.78 25.17 -6.47
C GLY A 260 -1.29 24.85 -6.53
N ALA A 261 -0.40 25.85 -6.48
CA ALA A 261 1.02 25.64 -6.29
C ALA A 261 1.29 24.77 -5.04
N ALA A 262 2.31 23.91 -5.12
CA ALA A 262 2.76 23.11 -3.99
C ALA A 262 3.16 24.00 -2.80
N ALA A 263 3.07 23.47 -1.59
CA ALA A 263 3.48 24.21 -0.39
C ALA A 263 4.94 24.73 -0.53
N GLY A 264 5.20 25.94 -0.04
CA GLY A 264 6.52 26.55 -0.10
C GLY A 264 7.01 26.98 -1.50
N SER A 265 6.20 26.82 -2.55
CA SER A 265 6.58 27.20 -3.92
C SER A 265 7.08 28.65 -4.03
N LEU A 266 8.08 28.86 -4.88
CA LEU A 266 8.58 30.19 -5.25
C LEU A 266 7.53 30.98 -6.06
N THR A 267 7.72 32.30 -6.13
CA THR A 267 6.89 33.20 -6.92
C THR A 267 7.60 33.59 -8.22
N THR A 268 6.83 33.76 -9.29
CA THR A 268 7.32 34.30 -10.56
C THR A 268 7.13 35.81 -10.58
N THR A 269 8.17 36.58 -10.86
CA THR A 269 8.03 38.03 -11.06
C THR A 269 7.40 38.31 -12.43
N GLU A 270 6.30 39.03 -12.42
CA GLU A 270 5.62 39.46 -13.64
C GLU A 270 5.28 40.95 -13.64
N ILE A 271 4.99 41.49 -14.83
CA ILE A 271 4.41 42.82 -15.00
C ILE A 271 2.94 42.69 -15.39
N VAL A 272 2.05 43.13 -14.53
CA VAL A 272 0.60 43.23 -14.79
C VAL A 272 0.32 44.51 -15.58
N ALA A 273 0.06 44.34 -16.87
CA ALA A 273 -0.11 45.39 -17.87
C ALA A 273 -1.53 45.32 -18.50
N THR A 274 -2.57 45.55 -17.69
CA THR A 274 -4.00 45.39 -18.09
C THR A 274 -4.70 46.71 -18.46
N GLY A 275 -4.04 47.85 -18.28
CA GLY A 275 -4.57 49.18 -18.58
C GLY A 275 -4.72 49.49 -20.08
N THR A 276 -5.48 50.55 -20.40
CA THR A 276 -5.57 51.05 -21.80
C THR A 276 -4.22 51.66 -22.21
N ASN A 277 -3.60 51.16 -23.29
CA ASN A 277 -2.22 51.49 -23.72
C ASN A 277 -1.11 51.01 -22.75
N ALA A 278 -1.33 49.92 -22.00
CA ALA A 278 -0.32 49.38 -21.09
C ALA A 278 0.98 48.93 -21.80
N TYR A 279 0.96 48.76 -23.12
CA TYR A 279 2.15 48.54 -23.91
C TYR A 279 2.07 49.18 -25.30
N THR A 280 3.22 49.50 -25.89
CA THR A 280 3.35 50.10 -27.22
C THR A 280 4.47 49.40 -28.01
N VAL A 281 4.18 49.03 -29.26
CA VAL A 281 5.20 48.54 -30.21
C VAL A 281 6.07 49.72 -30.65
N VAL A 282 7.33 49.72 -30.22
CA VAL A 282 8.34 50.75 -30.51
C VAL A 282 8.99 50.50 -31.86
N ASP A 283 9.28 49.23 -32.18
CA ASP A 283 9.70 48.78 -33.51
C ASP A 283 8.85 47.57 -33.92
N ALA A 284 8.13 47.73 -35.03
CA ALA A 284 7.25 46.70 -35.57
C ALA A 284 7.99 45.69 -36.47
N THR A 285 9.28 45.87 -36.72
CA THR A 285 10.10 44.94 -37.50
C THR A 285 10.42 43.72 -36.63
N PRO A 286 9.86 42.52 -36.92
CA PRO A 286 10.07 41.37 -36.06
C PRO A 286 11.49 40.81 -36.28
N GLU A 287 12.37 41.00 -35.30
CA GLU A 287 13.70 40.40 -35.24
C GLU A 287 13.97 40.01 -33.79
N ILE A 288 14.11 38.71 -33.50
CA ILE A 288 14.31 38.23 -32.13
C ILE A 288 15.48 38.95 -31.45
N GLY A 289 16.55 39.31 -32.19
CA GLY A 289 17.57 40.31 -31.79
C GLY A 289 18.33 40.05 -30.48
N VAL A 290 17.93 39.04 -29.74
CA VAL A 290 18.38 38.58 -28.43
C VAL A 290 19.20 37.33 -28.66
N THR A 291 20.37 37.26 -28.01
CA THR A 291 21.19 36.04 -28.03
C THR A 291 20.67 35.13 -26.92
N THR A 292 20.36 33.87 -27.25
CA THR A 292 19.90 32.91 -26.23
C THR A 292 21.01 32.61 -25.24
N THR A 293 20.66 32.47 -23.96
CA THR A 293 21.61 32.00 -22.95
C THR A 293 21.82 30.51 -23.15
N LEU A 294 23.04 30.11 -23.52
CA LEU A 294 23.40 28.70 -23.67
C LEU A 294 23.62 28.08 -22.29
N ILE A 295 22.92 26.97 -22.01
CA ILE A 295 23.08 26.16 -20.81
C ILE A 295 23.67 24.80 -21.21
N GLY A 296 24.76 24.41 -20.55
CA GLY A 296 25.53 23.22 -20.92
C GLY A 296 26.49 23.42 -22.10
N GLY A 297 27.13 22.33 -22.52
CA GLY A 297 28.16 22.30 -23.55
C GLY A 297 29.46 22.99 -23.13
N THR A 298 30.37 23.17 -24.08
CA THR A 298 31.74 23.68 -23.80
C THR A 298 31.78 25.16 -23.41
N ALA A 299 30.77 25.95 -23.76
CA ALA A 299 30.75 27.39 -23.60
C ALA A 299 29.50 27.93 -22.87
N GLY A 300 28.56 27.06 -22.50
CA GLY A 300 27.36 27.46 -21.78
C GLY A 300 27.56 27.51 -20.27
N ARG A 301 26.58 28.11 -19.61
CA ARG A 301 26.49 28.13 -18.15
C ARG A 301 26.13 26.72 -17.66
N LEU A 302 26.74 26.28 -16.57
CA LEU A 302 26.42 25.00 -15.94
C LEU A 302 25.59 25.24 -14.68
N PRO A 303 24.55 24.43 -14.44
CA PRO A 303 23.82 24.50 -13.18
C PRO A 303 24.68 24.01 -12.00
N PRO A 304 24.37 24.43 -10.76
CA PRO A 304 24.85 23.75 -9.55
C PRO A 304 24.38 22.29 -9.53
N THR A 305 25.14 21.41 -8.90
CA THR A 305 24.86 19.96 -8.92
C THR A 305 24.46 19.37 -7.57
N GLU A 306 24.49 20.13 -6.47
CA GLU A 306 24.20 19.57 -5.14
C GLU A 306 23.34 20.55 -4.31
N ASP A 307 23.81 21.78 -4.12
CA ASP A 307 23.14 22.78 -3.28
C ASP A 307 21.84 23.33 -3.91
N LEU A 308 20.68 22.89 -3.40
CA LEU A 308 19.36 23.37 -3.82
C LEU A 308 19.18 24.90 -3.68
N THR A 309 19.85 25.57 -2.73
CA THR A 309 19.79 27.04 -2.63
C THR A 309 20.53 27.71 -3.78
N ALA A 310 21.68 27.16 -4.14
CA ALA A 310 22.40 27.60 -5.33
C ALA A 310 21.60 27.29 -6.60
N GLY A 311 20.93 26.13 -6.65
CA GLY A 311 20.02 25.71 -7.72
C GLY A 311 18.88 26.71 -7.93
N ALA A 312 18.12 27.02 -6.87
CA ALA A 312 17.06 28.03 -6.93
C ALA A 312 17.60 29.39 -7.43
N SER A 313 18.74 29.84 -6.89
CA SER A 313 19.36 31.10 -7.34
C SER A 313 19.81 31.06 -8.82
N PHE A 314 20.20 29.89 -9.31
CA PHE A 314 20.57 29.70 -10.72
C PHE A 314 19.35 29.84 -11.62
N PHE A 315 18.22 29.22 -11.28
CA PHE A 315 17.01 29.30 -12.09
C PHE A 315 16.29 30.65 -11.99
N GLU A 316 16.23 31.26 -10.79
CA GLU A 316 15.76 32.64 -10.61
C GLU A 316 16.48 33.63 -11.54
N SER A 317 17.80 33.48 -11.68
CA SER A 317 18.57 34.34 -12.60
C SER A 317 18.31 34.08 -14.09
N LEU A 318 17.48 33.09 -14.43
CA LEU A 318 17.06 32.75 -15.78
C LEU A 318 15.55 32.95 -16.00
N GLU A 319 14.78 33.33 -14.97
CA GLU A 319 13.32 33.42 -15.01
C GLU A 319 12.82 34.26 -16.20
N GLY A 320 11.94 33.72 -17.02
CA GLY A 320 11.41 34.34 -18.24
C GLY A 320 12.39 34.43 -19.41
N MET A 321 13.67 34.06 -19.24
CA MET A 321 14.68 34.19 -20.30
C MET A 321 14.53 33.13 -21.38
N LEU A 322 14.82 33.53 -22.62
CA LEU A 322 15.02 32.61 -23.73
C LEU A 322 16.40 31.95 -23.61
N VAL A 323 16.40 30.64 -23.34
CA VAL A 323 17.60 29.80 -23.16
C VAL A 323 17.70 28.75 -24.26
N THR A 324 18.90 28.21 -24.45
CA THR A 324 19.13 26.99 -25.22
C THR A 324 19.82 25.95 -24.35
N LEU A 325 19.17 24.82 -24.08
CA LEU A 325 19.77 23.66 -23.44
C LEU A 325 20.57 22.87 -24.47
N ALA A 326 21.87 22.68 -24.21
CA ALA A 326 22.77 21.94 -25.11
C ALA A 326 22.60 20.43 -24.94
N GLY A 327 22.19 19.75 -26.01
CA GLY A 327 22.07 18.29 -26.12
C GLY A 327 21.57 17.56 -24.86
N PRO A 328 20.39 17.91 -24.31
CA PRO A 328 19.91 17.32 -23.07
C PRO A 328 19.69 15.81 -23.19
N THR A 329 19.90 15.11 -22.08
CA THR A 329 19.67 13.66 -21.94
C THR A 329 18.55 13.45 -20.93
N ALA A 330 17.57 12.63 -21.27
CA ALA A 330 16.45 12.29 -20.38
C ALA A 330 16.95 11.52 -19.14
N VAL A 331 16.53 11.95 -17.96
CA VAL A 331 16.85 11.32 -16.66
C VAL A 331 15.61 10.69 -16.01
N ALA A 332 14.44 10.96 -16.57
CA ALA A 332 13.17 10.28 -16.28
C ALA A 332 12.47 9.92 -17.59
N PRO A 333 11.55 8.94 -17.60
CA PRO A 333 10.67 8.75 -18.74
C PRO A 333 9.71 9.94 -18.91
N THR A 334 9.15 10.09 -20.11
CA THR A 334 8.06 11.06 -20.34
C THR A 334 6.86 10.73 -19.45
N ASN A 335 6.43 11.68 -18.62
CA ASN A 335 5.32 11.46 -17.69
C ASN A 335 3.94 11.62 -18.35
N GLY A 336 2.87 11.41 -17.57
CA GLY A 336 1.48 11.50 -18.05
C GLY A 336 1.05 12.88 -18.57
N PHE A 337 1.81 13.94 -18.26
CA PHE A 337 1.57 15.30 -18.75
C PHE A 337 2.35 15.61 -20.04
N GLY A 338 3.23 14.71 -20.48
CA GLY A 338 4.07 14.91 -21.66
C GLY A 338 5.38 15.64 -21.37
N GLU A 339 5.72 15.82 -20.09
CA GLU A 339 6.93 16.50 -19.65
C GLU A 339 8.12 15.54 -19.68
N ILE A 340 9.34 16.09 -19.83
CA ILE A 340 10.57 15.30 -19.85
C ILE A 340 11.60 15.93 -18.94
N TYR A 341 12.02 15.21 -17.89
CA TYR A 341 13.13 15.65 -17.06
C TYR A 341 14.46 15.27 -17.71
N THR A 342 15.38 16.23 -17.74
CA THR A 342 16.65 16.11 -18.45
C THR A 342 17.82 16.69 -17.68
N ALA A 343 19.01 16.24 -18.02
CA ALA A 343 20.26 16.89 -17.69
C ALA A 343 20.94 17.40 -18.96
N VAL A 344 21.51 18.60 -18.92
CA VAL A 344 22.23 19.17 -20.07
C VAL A 344 23.54 18.43 -20.35
N ALA A 345 24.07 18.54 -21.56
CA ALA A 345 25.42 18.06 -21.83
C ALA A 345 26.46 18.93 -21.11
N GLY A 346 27.51 18.31 -20.57
CA GLY A 346 28.69 18.98 -20.03
C GLY A 346 29.67 19.42 -21.11
N PRO A 347 30.79 20.05 -20.72
CA PRO A 347 31.83 20.49 -21.65
C PRO A 347 32.47 19.37 -22.49
N ASP A 348 32.36 18.12 -22.04
CA ASP A 348 32.83 16.90 -22.69
C ASP A 348 31.78 16.18 -23.54
N GLY A 349 30.54 16.68 -23.57
CA GLY A 349 29.41 16.13 -24.33
C GLY A 349 28.69 14.95 -23.67
N GLN A 350 29.02 14.62 -22.42
CA GLN A 350 28.24 13.67 -21.60
C GLN A 350 27.19 14.40 -20.77
N PRO A 351 26.14 13.72 -20.26
CA PRO A 351 25.23 14.32 -19.29
C PRO A 351 26.01 14.94 -18.12
N TYR A 352 25.66 16.16 -17.74
CA TYR A 352 26.31 16.91 -16.68
C TYR A 352 25.48 16.86 -15.39
N GLY A 353 26.13 16.50 -14.29
CA GLY A 353 25.53 16.41 -12.97
C GLY A 353 26.28 15.44 -12.05
N THR A 354 25.81 15.32 -10.82
CA THR A 354 26.13 14.25 -9.87
C THR A 354 24.99 13.22 -9.85
N GLY A 355 25.03 12.21 -8.98
CA GLY A 355 23.94 11.25 -8.83
C GLY A 355 23.67 10.27 -9.99
N PHE A 356 24.33 10.38 -11.15
CA PHE A 356 24.03 9.51 -12.31
C PHE A 356 24.23 8.02 -12.03
N SER A 357 23.16 7.24 -12.18
CA SER A 357 23.24 5.78 -12.21
C SER A 357 23.89 5.29 -13.51
N ALA A 358 24.31 4.02 -13.53
CA ALA A 358 24.81 3.38 -14.75
C ALA A 358 23.75 3.33 -15.86
N ARG A 359 22.46 3.42 -15.49
CA ARG A 359 21.31 3.36 -16.39
C ARG A 359 20.83 4.75 -16.84
N GLY A 360 21.30 5.82 -16.19
CA GLY A 360 21.12 7.21 -16.63
C GLY A 360 20.06 7.99 -15.85
N THR A 361 19.50 7.42 -14.78
CA THR A 361 18.70 8.13 -13.77
C THR A 361 19.60 8.99 -12.86
N LEU A 362 19.00 9.83 -12.02
CA LEU A 362 19.69 10.71 -11.06
C LEU A 362 19.31 10.35 -9.62
N ASN A 363 20.14 9.55 -8.96
CA ASN A 363 19.91 9.17 -7.57
C ASN A 363 20.14 10.37 -6.65
N ILE A 364 19.35 10.46 -5.58
CA ILE A 364 19.48 11.50 -4.55
C ILE A 364 20.27 10.98 -3.36
N ASP A 365 20.90 11.89 -2.60
CA ASP A 365 21.59 11.59 -1.35
C ASP A 365 21.06 12.46 -0.21
N GLY A 366 20.83 11.81 0.94
CA GLY A 366 20.28 12.42 2.13
C GLY A 366 21.29 13.31 2.86
N GLY A 367 20.83 14.47 3.30
CA GLY A 367 21.57 15.42 4.10
C GLY A 367 21.43 15.19 5.61
N THR A 368 21.44 16.28 6.36
CA THR A 368 21.30 16.26 7.82
C THR A 368 19.85 15.93 8.22
N PRO A 369 19.62 14.95 9.12
CA PRO A 369 18.30 14.59 9.67
C PRO A 369 17.48 15.78 10.21
N SER A 370 16.20 15.86 9.84
CA SER A 370 15.23 16.90 10.18
C SER A 370 13.79 16.34 10.19
N PHE A 371 13.46 15.63 11.26
CA PHE A 371 12.13 15.00 11.42
C PHE A 371 10.94 15.97 11.23
N GLY A 372 10.09 15.67 10.25
CA GLY A 372 8.98 16.47 9.74
C GLY A 372 9.28 17.11 8.36
N ASP A 373 10.54 17.11 7.94
CA ASP A 373 11.03 17.78 6.75
C ASP A 373 11.89 16.82 5.91
N THR A 374 12.02 17.11 4.62
CA THR A 374 12.87 16.31 3.73
C THR A 374 14.33 16.59 4.07
N ASN A 375 15.15 15.55 4.22
CA ASN A 375 16.55 15.64 4.63
C ASN A 375 17.47 16.21 3.52
N THR A 376 17.23 17.47 3.12
CA THR A 376 17.92 18.16 2.02
C THR A 376 19.19 18.90 2.46
N ALA A 377 19.35 19.16 3.77
CA ALA A 377 20.41 20.02 4.28
C ALA A 377 21.81 19.38 4.14
N GLY A 378 22.52 19.76 3.08
CA GLY A 378 23.84 19.21 2.74
C GLY A 378 23.80 17.87 2.01
N GLY A 379 22.61 17.45 1.56
CA GLY A 379 22.43 16.33 0.63
C GLY A 379 22.46 16.80 -0.83
N ASP A 380 22.26 15.86 -1.74
CA ASP A 380 22.17 16.11 -3.18
C ASP A 380 20.79 15.68 -3.69
N PHE A 381 20.00 16.67 -4.13
CA PHE A 381 18.65 16.48 -4.67
C PHE A 381 18.59 16.98 -6.12
N ASN A 382 19.71 16.84 -6.83
CA ASN A 382 19.91 17.10 -8.25
C ASN A 382 19.33 18.45 -8.73
N PRO A 383 19.79 19.60 -8.22
CA PRO A 383 19.38 20.93 -8.71
C PRO A 383 19.73 21.20 -10.18
N GLU A 384 20.52 20.35 -10.84
CA GLU A 384 20.92 20.46 -12.25
C GLU A 384 19.87 19.97 -13.25
N ARG A 385 18.78 19.37 -12.78
CA ARG A 385 17.73 18.83 -13.64
C ARG A 385 16.87 19.94 -14.24
N PHE A 386 16.47 19.75 -15.49
CA PHE A 386 15.56 20.64 -16.21
C PHE A 386 14.32 19.85 -16.61
N GLN A 387 13.14 20.35 -16.28
CA GLN A 387 11.88 19.85 -16.82
C GLN A 387 11.64 20.52 -18.17
N LEU A 388 11.44 19.73 -19.22
CA LEU A 388 10.90 20.21 -20.49
C LEU A 388 9.39 20.11 -20.43
N ASP A 389 8.70 21.23 -20.58
CA ASP A 389 7.23 21.29 -20.53
C ASP A 389 6.68 21.93 -21.83
N PRO A 390 6.30 21.12 -22.82
CA PRO A 390 5.72 21.61 -24.07
C PRO A 390 4.34 22.25 -23.89
N ASP A 391 4.32 23.58 -23.80
CA ASP A 391 3.07 24.33 -23.79
C ASP A 391 2.52 24.59 -25.21
N THR A 392 1.28 24.17 -25.47
CA THR A 392 0.59 24.42 -26.74
C THR A 392 0.26 25.90 -26.99
N GLY A 393 0.31 26.74 -25.96
CA GLY A 393 0.08 28.17 -26.00
C GLY A 393 1.29 28.93 -26.55
N VAL A 394 2.50 28.44 -26.23
CA VAL A 394 3.78 28.97 -26.70
C VAL A 394 4.23 28.31 -28.00
N LEU A 395 4.04 26.99 -28.14
CA LEU A 395 4.40 26.23 -29.35
C LEU A 395 3.22 25.40 -29.89
N PRO A 396 2.25 26.05 -30.57
CA PRO A 396 1.05 25.38 -31.05
C PRO A 396 1.34 24.23 -32.01
N GLY A 397 0.75 23.06 -31.74
CA GLY A 397 0.80 21.88 -32.60
C GLY A 397 2.05 21.03 -32.48
N PHE A 398 2.97 21.35 -31.56
CA PHE A 398 4.04 20.45 -31.16
C PHE A 398 3.55 19.49 -30.07
N SER A 399 4.06 18.27 -30.10
CA SER A 399 3.84 17.25 -29.08
C SER A 399 5.21 16.63 -28.82
N ALA A 400 5.62 16.61 -27.55
CA ALA A 400 6.90 16.04 -27.19
C ALA A 400 6.95 14.53 -27.53
N PRO A 401 8.12 14.02 -27.92
CA PRO A 401 8.33 12.60 -28.06
C PRO A 401 8.23 11.90 -26.70
N ALA A 402 7.59 10.74 -26.65
CA ALA A 402 7.72 9.83 -25.51
C ALA A 402 9.14 9.24 -25.52
N VAL A 403 9.86 9.39 -24.41
CA VAL A 403 11.23 8.91 -24.24
C VAL A 403 11.38 8.12 -22.95
N ASP A 404 12.28 7.13 -23.00
CA ASP A 404 12.76 6.43 -21.81
C ASP A 404 14.05 7.11 -21.31
N VAL A 405 14.45 6.81 -20.08
CA VAL A 405 15.71 7.28 -19.47
C VAL A 405 16.90 7.02 -20.39
N GLY A 406 17.82 8.00 -20.47
CA GLY A 406 19.04 7.93 -21.28
C GLY A 406 18.87 8.34 -22.75
N ALA A 407 17.64 8.64 -23.20
CA ALA A 407 17.43 9.19 -24.55
C ALA A 407 18.10 10.57 -24.70
N ARG A 408 18.80 10.79 -25.82
CA ARG A 408 19.42 12.08 -26.16
C ARG A 408 18.50 12.91 -27.04
N ILE A 409 18.34 14.17 -26.69
CA ILE A 409 17.46 15.13 -27.36
C ILE A 409 18.35 16.17 -28.07
N SER A 410 17.88 16.71 -29.19
CA SER A 410 18.53 17.85 -29.86
C SER A 410 18.58 19.06 -28.92
N ASP A 411 19.38 20.08 -29.25
CA ASP A 411 19.35 21.34 -28.50
C ASP A 411 17.90 21.86 -28.37
N VAL A 412 17.50 22.25 -27.17
CA VAL A 412 16.14 22.73 -26.87
C VAL A 412 16.20 24.21 -26.58
N THR A 413 15.52 25.02 -27.39
CA THR A 413 15.40 26.46 -27.15
C THR A 413 14.01 26.78 -26.60
N GLY A 414 13.95 27.47 -25.46
CA GLY A 414 12.72 27.68 -24.72
C GLY A 414 12.82 28.79 -23.68
N ILE A 415 11.70 29.09 -23.04
CA ILE A 415 11.58 30.05 -21.95
C ILE A 415 11.70 29.31 -20.62
N VAL A 416 12.51 29.83 -19.70
CA VAL A 416 12.52 29.32 -18.31
C VAL A 416 11.32 29.91 -17.57
N ASN A 417 10.52 29.05 -16.96
CA ASN A 417 9.37 29.40 -16.12
C ASN A 417 9.43 28.61 -14.81
N TYR A 418 8.66 29.03 -13.81
CA TYR A 418 8.42 28.27 -12.59
C TYR A 418 6.91 27.98 -12.46
N ASP A 419 6.54 26.71 -12.36
CA ASP A 419 5.16 26.28 -12.14
C ASP A 419 5.11 24.95 -11.36
N PHE A 420 4.03 24.72 -10.61
CA PHE A 420 3.81 23.50 -9.81
C PHE A 420 4.98 23.03 -8.91
N GLY A 421 5.86 23.94 -8.48
CA GLY A 421 6.99 23.60 -7.63
C GLY A 421 8.31 23.34 -8.37
N GLN A 422 8.34 23.46 -9.70
CA GLN A 422 9.50 23.12 -10.53
C GLN A 422 9.84 24.26 -11.50
N TYR A 423 11.14 24.37 -11.84
CA TYR A 423 11.54 25.17 -12.99
C TYR A 423 11.47 24.34 -14.26
N GLN A 424 10.80 24.91 -15.24
CA GLN A 424 10.55 24.30 -16.54
C GLN A 424 11.14 25.14 -17.67
N VAL A 425 11.53 24.46 -18.74
CA VAL A 425 11.87 25.08 -20.02
C VAL A 425 10.72 24.82 -20.99
N VAL A 426 9.95 25.87 -21.25
CA VAL A 426 8.84 25.87 -22.20
C VAL A 426 9.41 26.05 -23.62
N PRO A 427 9.43 25.01 -24.47
CA PRO A 427 10.05 25.07 -25.79
C PRO A 427 9.36 26.10 -26.68
N THR A 428 10.15 26.94 -27.35
CA THR A 428 9.66 27.87 -28.40
C THR A 428 9.89 27.34 -29.81
N GLN A 429 10.58 26.19 -29.92
CA GLN A 429 10.90 25.51 -31.15
C GLN A 429 10.75 24.00 -30.94
N ALA A 430 10.33 23.28 -31.99
CA ALA A 430 10.25 21.83 -31.94
C ALA A 430 11.66 21.23 -31.78
N PHE A 431 11.75 20.18 -30.96
CA PHE A 431 12.97 19.39 -30.77
C PHE A 431 12.73 17.93 -31.18
N GLU A 432 13.82 17.17 -31.36
CA GLU A 432 13.77 15.77 -31.77
C GLU A 432 14.68 14.87 -30.92
N VAL A 433 14.35 13.57 -30.87
CA VAL A 433 15.22 12.56 -30.27
C VAL A 433 16.37 12.25 -31.23
N THR A 434 17.59 12.57 -30.82
CA THR A 434 18.80 12.33 -31.62
C THR A 434 19.38 10.92 -31.40
N ALA A 435 19.12 10.33 -30.23
CA ALA A 435 19.38 8.92 -29.95
C ALA A 435 18.34 8.40 -28.93
N ALA A 436 17.66 7.30 -29.27
CA ALA A 436 16.74 6.65 -28.34
C ALA A 436 17.50 5.96 -27.20
N SER A 437 16.80 5.68 -26.09
CA SER A 437 17.34 4.89 -24.99
C SER A 437 17.80 3.51 -25.46
N SER A 438 18.88 3.01 -24.86
CA SER A 438 19.35 1.63 -25.04
C SER A 438 18.90 0.70 -23.92
N LEU A 439 18.16 1.20 -22.93
CA LEU A 439 17.73 0.41 -21.78
C LEU A 439 16.81 -0.73 -22.20
N GLN A 440 16.90 -1.82 -21.46
CA GLN A 440 16.01 -2.96 -21.59
C GLN A 440 15.47 -3.27 -20.20
N ARG A 441 14.21 -3.73 -20.17
CA ARG A 441 13.60 -4.21 -18.93
C ARG A 441 14.39 -5.38 -18.40
N GLU A 442 14.63 -5.36 -17.10
CA GLU A 442 15.45 -6.35 -16.45
C GLU A 442 14.74 -7.67 -16.22
N THR A 443 15.54 -8.68 -15.94
CA THR A 443 15.05 -9.97 -15.45
C THR A 443 15.97 -10.36 -14.32
N THR A 444 15.40 -10.59 -13.15
CA THR A 444 16.19 -10.90 -11.96
C THR A 444 17.01 -12.17 -12.16
N ALA A 445 18.23 -12.15 -11.62
CA ALA A 445 19.05 -13.36 -11.50
C ALA A 445 18.67 -14.21 -10.27
N LEU A 446 17.80 -13.70 -9.40
CA LEU A 446 17.40 -14.35 -8.15
C LEU A 446 16.28 -15.36 -8.39
N THR A 447 16.66 -16.59 -8.75
CA THR A 447 15.70 -17.70 -8.93
C THR A 447 15.47 -18.48 -7.64
N SER A 448 14.24 -18.97 -7.44
CA SER A 448 13.92 -19.92 -6.37
C SER A 448 14.44 -21.33 -6.65
N SER A 449 14.54 -22.16 -5.61
CA SER A 449 14.96 -23.57 -5.69
C SER A 449 14.48 -24.35 -4.47
N ALA A 450 14.72 -25.67 -4.42
CA ALA A 450 14.33 -26.49 -3.27
C ALA A 450 14.85 -25.97 -1.91
N GLY A 451 16.02 -25.31 -1.86
CA GLY A 451 16.58 -24.72 -0.63
C GLY A 451 16.62 -23.19 -0.63
N ARG A 452 15.90 -22.54 -1.54
CA ARG A 452 15.87 -21.08 -1.68
C ARG A 452 14.45 -20.60 -1.95
N LEU A 453 13.91 -19.85 -1.01
CA LEU A 453 12.62 -19.19 -1.12
C LEU A 453 12.81 -17.81 -1.77
N THR A 454 11.87 -17.37 -2.60
CA THR A 454 11.80 -15.98 -3.06
C THR A 454 10.55 -15.26 -2.55
N VAL A 455 10.72 -14.03 -2.06
CA VAL A 455 9.66 -13.12 -1.63
C VAL A 455 9.81 -11.83 -2.44
N ALA A 456 8.77 -11.39 -3.14
CA ALA A 456 8.77 -10.15 -3.90
C ALA A 456 7.84 -9.12 -3.27
N THR A 457 8.07 -7.85 -3.57
CA THR A 457 7.09 -6.77 -3.38
C THR A 457 6.74 -6.15 -4.73
N TYR A 458 5.47 -5.79 -4.91
CA TYR A 458 4.93 -5.28 -6.17
C TYR A 458 3.79 -4.30 -5.90
N ASN A 459 4.00 -3.02 -6.19
CA ASN A 459 2.94 -2.03 -6.25
C ASN A 459 2.19 -2.16 -7.59
N ALA A 460 0.88 -2.40 -7.56
CA ALA A 460 0.07 -2.66 -8.75
C ALA A 460 -0.66 -1.43 -9.32
N GLU A 461 -0.45 -0.24 -8.73
CA GLU A 461 -0.98 1.06 -9.18
C GLU A 461 -2.50 1.05 -9.42
N ASN A 462 -3.25 0.87 -8.34
CA ASN A 462 -4.71 0.85 -8.27
C ASN A 462 -5.36 -0.21 -9.17
N LEU A 463 -4.79 -1.41 -9.22
CA LEU A 463 -5.29 -2.48 -10.07
C LEU A 463 -6.73 -2.83 -9.69
N ASP A 464 -7.63 -2.82 -10.67
CA ASP A 464 -9.05 -3.13 -10.51
C ASP A 464 -9.63 -3.88 -11.73
N PRO A 465 -10.84 -4.48 -11.64
CA PRO A 465 -11.47 -5.17 -12.75
C PRO A 465 -11.72 -4.30 -14.00
N GLY A 466 -11.84 -2.97 -13.84
CA GLY A 466 -12.04 -1.97 -14.87
C GLY A 466 -10.87 -1.81 -15.84
N ASP A 467 -9.65 -2.09 -15.39
CA ASP A 467 -8.42 -2.05 -16.21
C ASP A 467 -8.41 -3.03 -17.39
N GLY A 468 -9.23 -4.08 -17.29
CA GLY A 468 -9.38 -5.10 -18.31
C GLY A 468 -8.21 -6.08 -18.41
N PRO A 469 -8.41 -7.19 -19.15
CA PRO A 469 -7.56 -8.38 -19.07
C PRO A 469 -6.11 -8.17 -19.55
N ALA A 470 -5.84 -7.11 -20.32
CA ALA A 470 -4.50 -6.82 -20.83
C ALA A 470 -3.56 -6.36 -19.71
N ARG A 471 -4.03 -5.54 -18.75
CA ARG A 471 -3.22 -5.09 -17.61
C ARG A 471 -2.88 -6.27 -16.70
N PHE A 472 -3.87 -7.08 -16.34
CA PHE A 472 -3.66 -8.32 -15.58
C PHE A 472 -2.67 -9.29 -16.25
N THR A 473 -2.76 -9.45 -17.59
CA THR A 473 -1.82 -10.31 -18.34
C THR A 473 -0.40 -9.75 -18.33
N THR A 474 -0.25 -8.42 -18.34
CA THR A 474 1.05 -7.74 -18.31
C THR A 474 1.72 -7.96 -16.95
N ILE A 475 1.02 -7.65 -15.86
CA ILE A 475 1.52 -7.90 -14.49
C ILE A 475 1.85 -9.38 -14.29
N ALA A 476 0.98 -10.29 -14.75
CA ALA A 476 1.24 -11.72 -14.68
C ALA A 476 2.52 -12.14 -15.44
N THR A 477 2.78 -11.51 -16.60
CA THR A 477 3.98 -11.76 -17.40
C THR A 477 5.23 -11.25 -16.68
N GLU A 478 5.16 -10.08 -16.05
CA GLU A 478 6.28 -9.49 -15.30
C GLU A 478 6.63 -10.35 -14.08
N LEU A 479 5.63 -10.74 -13.28
CA LEU A 479 5.82 -11.63 -12.13
C LEU A 479 6.48 -12.97 -12.52
N LEU A 480 6.07 -13.58 -13.64
CA LEU A 480 6.62 -14.88 -14.05
C LEU A 480 7.99 -14.76 -14.73
N ASN A 481 8.14 -13.80 -15.64
CA ASN A 481 9.32 -13.72 -16.51
C ASN A 481 10.40 -12.82 -15.94
N ASN A 482 10.03 -11.61 -15.50
CA ASN A 482 10.99 -10.61 -15.02
C ASN A 482 11.40 -10.87 -13.57
N LEU A 483 10.46 -11.24 -12.71
CA LEU A 483 10.73 -11.55 -11.28
C LEU A 483 11.04 -13.04 -11.03
N GLY A 484 11.03 -13.87 -12.07
CA GLY A 484 11.42 -15.28 -11.97
C GLY A 484 10.44 -16.16 -11.20
N ALA A 485 9.13 -15.86 -11.28
CA ALA A 485 8.05 -16.56 -10.59
C ALA A 485 8.26 -16.67 -9.06
N PRO A 486 8.19 -15.54 -8.32
CA PRO A 486 8.39 -15.50 -6.88
C PRO A 486 7.50 -16.49 -6.13
N ASP A 487 8.02 -17.07 -5.05
CA ASP A 487 7.27 -18.03 -4.24
C ASP A 487 6.18 -17.34 -3.40
N ILE A 488 6.45 -16.11 -2.91
CA ILE A 488 5.50 -15.21 -2.24
C ILE A 488 5.63 -13.81 -2.87
N VAL A 489 4.52 -13.11 -3.05
CA VAL A 489 4.47 -11.71 -3.51
C VAL A 489 3.61 -10.91 -2.53
N ALA A 490 4.21 -9.94 -1.84
CA ALA A 490 3.51 -8.86 -1.15
C ALA A 490 3.06 -7.86 -2.21
N VAL A 491 1.75 -7.72 -2.44
CA VAL A 491 1.21 -6.84 -3.47
C VAL A 491 0.45 -5.68 -2.84
N GLN A 492 0.74 -4.48 -3.30
CA GLN A 492 0.13 -3.23 -2.85
C GLN A 492 -0.78 -2.66 -3.94
N GLU A 493 -1.58 -1.67 -3.58
CA GLU A 493 -2.42 -0.91 -4.51
C GLU A 493 -3.46 -1.78 -5.25
N ILE A 494 -4.03 -2.74 -4.54
CA ILE A 494 -5.14 -3.56 -5.02
C ILE A 494 -6.46 -2.91 -4.60
N GLN A 495 -7.37 -2.72 -5.56
CA GLN A 495 -8.69 -2.17 -5.29
C GLN A 495 -9.77 -3.23 -5.07
N ASP A 496 -10.89 -2.76 -4.54
CA ASP A 496 -12.13 -3.53 -4.39
C ASP A 496 -12.60 -4.19 -5.68
N SER A 497 -13.47 -5.19 -5.52
CA SER A 497 -14.01 -5.98 -6.63
C SER A 497 -14.88 -5.16 -7.61
N ASP A 498 -15.26 -3.95 -7.24
CA ASP A 498 -15.94 -2.95 -8.05
C ASP A 498 -15.09 -1.68 -8.29
N GLY A 499 -13.80 -1.74 -7.97
CA GLY A 499 -12.82 -0.69 -8.23
C GLY A 499 -13.03 0.55 -7.35
N PRO A 500 -12.99 1.77 -7.91
CA PRO A 500 -13.12 3.02 -7.15
C PRO A 500 -14.59 3.44 -6.93
N ALA A 501 -15.51 2.47 -6.87
CA ALA A 501 -16.95 2.73 -6.72
C ALA A 501 -17.38 2.77 -5.25
N ASN A 502 -17.85 3.93 -4.76
CA ASN A 502 -18.24 4.10 -3.35
C ASN A 502 -19.44 3.18 -3.03
N SER A 503 -19.20 2.08 -2.33
CA SER A 503 -20.13 0.97 -2.18
C SER A 503 -19.78 0.12 -0.97
N ASP A 504 -20.70 -0.72 -0.49
CA ASP A 504 -20.44 -1.61 0.66
C ASP A 504 -19.51 -2.81 0.33
N ILE A 505 -18.89 -2.85 -0.86
CA ILE A 505 -18.02 -3.95 -1.33
C ILE A 505 -16.60 -3.68 -0.85
N THR A 506 -16.16 -4.44 0.15
CA THR A 506 -14.85 -4.28 0.77
C THR A 506 -13.85 -5.37 0.42
N SER A 507 -14.18 -6.30 -0.48
CA SER A 507 -13.27 -7.38 -0.86
C SER A 507 -12.66 -7.11 -2.22
N ALA A 508 -11.37 -7.43 -2.36
CA ALA A 508 -10.65 -7.43 -3.63
C ALA A 508 -10.59 -8.82 -4.29
N SER A 509 -11.39 -9.79 -3.84
CA SER A 509 -11.32 -11.18 -4.32
C SER A 509 -11.54 -11.32 -5.82
N GLN A 510 -12.35 -10.47 -6.46
CA GLN A 510 -12.50 -10.47 -7.92
C GLN A 510 -11.26 -9.93 -8.63
N THR A 511 -10.67 -8.85 -8.12
CA THR A 511 -9.43 -8.23 -8.64
C THR A 511 -8.27 -9.21 -8.55
N LEU A 512 -8.01 -9.74 -7.34
CA LEU A 512 -6.98 -10.74 -7.08
C LEU A 512 -7.23 -12.04 -7.85
N GLY A 513 -8.49 -12.46 -7.95
CA GLY A 513 -8.89 -13.64 -8.71
C GLY A 513 -8.59 -13.51 -10.21
N GLN A 514 -8.78 -12.33 -10.79
CA GLN A 514 -8.40 -12.07 -12.19
C GLN A 514 -6.88 -12.10 -12.39
N LEU A 515 -6.11 -11.52 -11.45
CA LEU A 515 -4.66 -11.56 -11.51
C LEU A 515 -4.11 -12.98 -11.41
N VAL A 516 -4.58 -13.77 -10.44
CA VAL A 516 -4.20 -15.18 -10.29
C VAL A 516 -4.65 -16.02 -11.49
N GLN A 517 -5.83 -15.74 -12.05
CA GLN A 517 -6.27 -16.40 -13.28
C GLN A 517 -5.34 -16.09 -14.44
N ALA A 518 -4.92 -14.84 -14.61
CA ALA A 518 -3.97 -14.44 -15.65
C ALA A 518 -2.60 -15.11 -15.45
N LEU A 519 -2.08 -15.12 -14.21
CA LEU A 519 -0.85 -15.83 -13.83
C LEU A 519 -0.92 -17.32 -14.18
N ASN A 520 -1.91 -18.03 -13.66
CA ASN A 520 -2.04 -19.47 -13.85
C ASN A 520 -2.33 -19.87 -15.30
N ALA A 521 -2.88 -18.97 -16.12
CA ALA A 521 -3.11 -19.22 -17.54
C ALA A 521 -1.80 -19.31 -18.35
N ILE A 522 -0.74 -18.64 -17.91
CA ILE A 522 0.57 -18.61 -18.59
C ILE A 522 1.70 -19.24 -17.77
N ALA A 523 1.42 -19.69 -16.54
CA ALA A 523 2.39 -20.33 -15.66
C ALA A 523 2.97 -21.63 -16.26
N PRO A 524 4.26 -21.93 -16.01
CA PRO A 524 4.85 -23.22 -16.36
C PRO A 524 4.13 -24.41 -15.70
N SER A 525 4.25 -25.60 -16.29
CA SER A 525 3.67 -26.81 -15.71
C SER A 525 4.20 -27.09 -14.30
N GLY A 526 3.29 -27.28 -13.35
CA GLY A 526 3.61 -27.54 -11.94
C GLY A 526 3.75 -26.28 -11.08
N VAL A 527 3.58 -25.09 -11.66
CA VAL A 527 3.48 -23.82 -10.93
C VAL A 527 2.01 -23.44 -10.83
N GLU A 528 1.54 -23.18 -9.62
CA GLU A 528 0.17 -22.73 -9.36
C GLU A 528 0.19 -21.64 -8.28
N TYR A 529 -0.39 -20.48 -8.60
CA TYR A 529 -0.57 -19.37 -7.68
C TYR A 529 -1.96 -19.40 -7.05
N ALA A 530 -2.00 -19.00 -5.79
CA ALA A 530 -3.20 -18.60 -5.06
C ALA A 530 -3.02 -17.19 -4.50
N PHE A 531 -4.08 -16.62 -3.93
CA PHE A 531 -4.03 -15.31 -3.28
C PHE A 531 -4.68 -15.37 -1.90
N VAL A 532 -4.36 -14.38 -1.07
CA VAL A 532 -5.11 -14.06 0.14
C VAL A 532 -5.33 -12.54 0.20
N ASP A 533 -6.61 -12.16 0.32
CA ASP A 533 -7.08 -10.77 0.48
C ASP A 533 -6.78 -10.28 1.91
N ASN A 534 -6.83 -8.97 2.14
CA ASN A 534 -6.75 -8.38 3.47
C ASN A 534 -8.15 -8.24 4.09
N PRO A 535 -8.50 -9.08 5.07
CA PRO A 535 -9.85 -9.12 5.62
C PRO A 535 -10.07 -8.09 6.75
N PHE A 536 -9.08 -7.24 7.05
CA PHE A 536 -9.14 -6.26 8.14
C PHE A 536 -9.54 -4.86 7.67
N VAL A 537 -9.81 -4.71 6.38
CA VAL A 537 -10.25 -3.47 5.76
C VAL A 537 -11.74 -3.23 6.04
N ASN A 538 -12.06 -2.02 6.51
CA ASN A 538 -13.44 -1.54 6.63
C ASN A 538 -13.85 -0.80 5.35
N ASP A 539 -15.16 -0.59 5.21
CA ASP A 539 -15.78 0.01 4.03
C ASP A 539 -15.36 1.46 3.78
N ASP A 540 -14.92 1.75 2.55
CA ASP A 540 -14.37 3.04 2.09
C ASP A 540 -13.46 3.75 3.12
N ALA A 541 -12.70 2.99 3.89
CA ALA A 541 -11.97 3.48 5.06
C ALA A 541 -10.45 3.50 4.88
N VAL A 542 -9.93 2.97 3.76
CA VAL A 542 -8.48 2.85 3.52
C VAL A 542 -8.08 3.27 2.11
N GLY A 543 -7.19 4.26 2.04
CA GLY A 543 -6.34 4.53 0.88
C GLY A 543 -6.89 5.47 -0.19
N GLY A 544 -6.30 6.67 -0.24
CA GLY A 544 -5.90 7.43 -1.44
C GLY A 544 -6.95 7.90 -2.45
N GLU A 545 -7.83 7.03 -2.94
CA GLU A 545 -8.75 7.33 -4.04
C GLU A 545 -10.20 7.50 -3.54
N PRO A 546 -10.93 8.56 -3.95
CA PRO A 546 -12.33 8.72 -3.59
C PRO A 546 -13.21 7.60 -4.14
N GLY A 547 -13.74 6.76 -3.25
CA GLY A 547 -14.79 5.80 -3.57
C GLY A 547 -14.36 4.35 -3.64
N GLY A 548 -13.18 3.95 -3.18
CA GLY A 548 -12.91 2.52 -2.98
C GLY A 548 -11.74 2.33 -2.05
N ASN A 549 -11.54 1.11 -1.57
CA ASN A 549 -10.41 0.81 -0.71
C ASN A 549 -9.19 0.39 -1.53
N ILE A 550 -8.03 0.87 -1.11
CA ILE A 550 -6.72 0.43 -1.58
C ILE A 550 -6.06 -0.41 -0.49
N ARG A 551 -5.60 -1.62 -0.82
CA ARG A 551 -5.08 -2.56 0.18
C ARG A 551 -3.79 -3.29 -0.21
N ASN A 552 -3.20 -3.87 0.83
CA ASN A 552 -2.17 -4.90 0.77
C ASN A 552 -2.81 -6.28 0.56
N ALA A 553 -2.15 -7.20 -0.14
CA ALA A 553 -2.54 -8.60 -0.25
C ALA A 553 -1.31 -9.49 -0.47
N PHE A 554 -1.51 -10.82 -0.50
CA PHE A 554 -0.46 -11.75 -0.93
C PHE A 554 -0.89 -12.59 -2.13
N LEU A 555 0.05 -12.81 -3.04
CA LEU A 555 0.03 -13.92 -4.00
C LEU A 555 1.08 -14.93 -3.58
N TYR A 556 0.83 -16.22 -3.76
CA TYR A 556 1.80 -17.25 -3.34
C TYR A 556 1.67 -18.52 -4.17
N ARG A 557 2.78 -19.25 -4.29
CA ARG A 557 2.86 -20.53 -4.99
C ARG A 557 2.48 -21.69 -4.08
N THR A 558 1.36 -22.35 -4.38
CA THR A 558 0.86 -23.50 -3.61
C THR A 558 1.74 -24.74 -3.76
N ASP A 559 2.58 -24.79 -4.79
CA ASP A 559 3.57 -25.86 -4.98
C ASP A 559 4.85 -25.65 -4.14
N ARG A 560 5.00 -24.50 -3.48
CA ARG A 560 6.24 -24.10 -2.80
C ARG A 560 6.08 -23.80 -1.33
N VAL A 561 4.99 -23.15 -0.93
CA VAL A 561 4.75 -22.73 0.45
C VAL A 561 3.35 -23.09 0.88
N ASP A 562 3.20 -23.39 2.17
CA ASP A 562 1.90 -23.54 2.81
C ASP A 562 1.56 -22.25 3.57
N LEU A 563 0.37 -21.71 3.35
CA LEU A 563 -0.17 -20.57 4.09
C LEU A 563 -1.04 -21.07 5.24
N PHE A 564 -0.75 -20.63 6.47
CA PHE A 564 -1.68 -20.83 7.58
C PHE A 564 -2.73 -19.72 7.57
N GLU A 565 -3.91 -19.94 6.98
CA GLU A 565 -4.94 -18.89 6.90
C GLU A 565 -5.38 -18.36 8.29
N THR A 566 -5.30 -19.19 9.33
CA THR A 566 -5.58 -18.76 10.72
C THR A 566 -4.50 -17.85 11.31
N SER A 567 -3.36 -17.70 10.64
CA SER A 567 -2.28 -16.80 11.05
C SER A 567 -2.50 -15.36 10.59
N LEU A 568 -3.47 -15.10 9.72
CA LEU A 568 -3.74 -13.76 9.19
C LEU A 568 -3.98 -12.78 10.32
N ARG A 569 -3.26 -11.66 10.26
CA ARG A 569 -3.34 -10.59 11.24
C ARG A 569 -2.95 -9.26 10.62
N THR A 570 -3.48 -8.17 11.16
CA THR A 570 -2.98 -6.81 10.90
C THR A 570 -2.36 -6.21 12.16
N VAL A 571 -1.75 -5.03 12.03
CA VAL A 571 -0.97 -4.36 13.06
C VAL A 571 -1.82 -3.26 13.70
N ALA A 572 -2.07 -3.36 15.01
CA ALA A 572 -2.72 -2.31 15.78
C ALA A 572 -1.77 -1.12 16.03
N ALA A 573 -2.33 0.02 16.44
CA ALA A 573 -1.58 1.25 16.73
C ALA A 573 -0.45 1.05 17.77
N ASN A 574 -0.59 0.10 18.69
CA ASN A 574 0.40 -0.23 19.71
C ASN A 574 1.32 -1.40 19.34
N GLY A 575 1.29 -1.88 18.09
CA GLY A 575 2.01 -3.07 17.63
C GLY A 575 1.37 -4.41 18.00
N GLY A 576 0.18 -4.41 18.63
CA GLY A 576 -0.57 -5.65 18.87
C GLY A 576 -1.10 -6.27 17.58
N ALA A 577 -1.32 -7.59 17.59
CA ALA A 577 -1.97 -8.28 16.48
C ALA A 577 -3.51 -8.12 16.54
N VAL A 578 -4.11 -7.76 15.41
CA VAL A 578 -5.58 -7.83 15.20
C VAL A 578 -5.86 -9.05 14.34
N THR A 579 -6.60 -10.03 14.87
CA THR A 579 -6.81 -11.35 14.23
C THR A 579 -8.24 -11.57 13.75
N GLU A 580 -9.20 -10.76 14.21
CA GLU A 580 -10.61 -10.88 13.80
C GLU A 580 -10.88 -10.01 12.56
N PRO A 581 -11.31 -10.59 11.41
CA PRO A 581 -11.71 -9.84 10.23
C PRO A 581 -12.72 -8.72 10.50
N GLY A 582 -12.58 -7.59 9.81
CA GLY A 582 -13.46 -6.42 9.94
C GLY A 582 -13.52 -5.79 11.34
N SER A 583 -12.60 -6.14 12.25
CA SER A 583 -12.64 -5.66 13.64
C SER A 583 -11.82 -4.40 13.90
N TYR A 584 -11.08 -3.89 12.90
CA TYR A 584 -10.15 -2.77 13.10
C TYR A 584 -10.83 -1.39 13.02
N ALA A 585 -11.92 -1.19 13.76
CA ALA A 585 -12.71 0.04 13.75
C ALA A 585 -11.95 1.29 14.22
N ASP A 586 -10.93 1.11 15.06
CA ASP A 586 -10.10 2.21 15.58
C ASP A 586 -9.36 2.94 14.44
N GLN A 587 -8.87 2.21 13.44
CA GLN A 587 -8.20 2.79 12.28
C GLN A 587 -9.11 3.77 11.51
N ALA A 588 -10.40 3.48 11.39
CA ALA A 588 -11.32 4.32 10.62
C ALA A 588 -11.81 5.57 11.37
N THR A 589 -11.65 5.62 12.70
CA THR A 589 -12.36 6.61 13.55
C THR A 589 -11.47 7.42 14.47
N ASN A 590 -10.23 7.00 14.70
CA ASN A 590 -9.31 7.63 15.63
C ASN A 590 -8.16 8.32 14.87
N PRO A 591 -8.13 9.67 14.80
CA PRO A 591 -7.03 10.41 14.18
C PRO A 591 -5.64 10.05 14.73
N ASP A 592 -5.53 9.69 16.01
CA ASP A 592 -4.26 9.32 16.64
C ASP A 592 -3.83 7.87 16.33
N ASN A 593 -4.62 7.12 15.54
CA ASN A 593 -4.19 5.83 15.03
C ASN A 593 -3.19 6.06 13.88
N PRO A 594 -2.00 5.41 13.88
CA PRO A 594 -1.01 5.57 12.81
C PRO A 594 -1.54 5.27 11.40
N PHE A 595 -2.53 4.40 11.29
CA PHE A 595 -3.15 4.00 10.02
C PHE A 595 -4.43 4.76 9.70
N TYR A 596 -4.78 5.80 10.46
CA TYR A 596 -5.96 6.64 10.19
C TYR A 596 -5.91 7.23 8.78
N GLN A 597 -6.99 7.05 8.01
CA GLN A 597 -7.11 7.42 6.59
C GLN A 597 -5.97 6.85 5.69
N SER A 598 -5.31 5.79 6.12
CA SER A 598 -4.22 5.13 5.40
C SER A 598 -4.49 3.62 5.24
N ARG A 599 -3.70 2.98 4.39
CA ARG A 599 -3.77 1.53 4.15
C ARG A 599 -3.26 0.76 5.38
N VAL A 600 -3.90 -0.36 5.68
CA VAL A 600 -3.53 -1.24 6.80
C VAL A 600 -2.58 -2.36 6.34
N PRO A 601 -1.55 -2.72 7.12
CA PRO A 601 -0.68 -3.84 6.80
C PRO A 601 -1.42 -5.19 6.77
N LEU A 602 -0.87 -6.17 6.06
CA LEU A 602 -1.30 -7.57 6.14
C LEU A 602 -0.12 -8.43 6.53
N ALA A 603 -0.25 -9.22 7.60
CA ALA A 603 0.75 -10.18 8.04
C ALA A 603 0.22 -11.61 7.94
N ALA A 604 1.07 -12.53 7.49
CA ALA A 604 0.75 -13.94 7.37
C ALA A 604 1.98 -14.81 7.63
N ASP A 605 1.75 -16.03 8.14
CA ASP A 605 2.79 -17.04 8.31
C ASP A 605 2.75 -18.05 7.14
N PHE A 606 3.90 -18.21 6.49
CA PHE A 606 4.14 -19.19 5.44
C PHE A 606 5.13 -20.24 5.93
N THR A 607 4.91 -21.50 5.58
CA THR A 607 5.90 -22.57 5.81
C THR A 607 6.68 -22.86 4.55
N PHE A 608 8.00 -22.90 4.68
CA PHE A 608 8.91 -23.36 3.64
C PHE A 608 9.98 -24.27 4.25
N ASN A 609 10.12 -25.49 3.72
CA ASN A 609 11.07 -26.49 4.25
C ASN A 609 10.92 -26.78 5.76
N GLY A 610 9.68 -26.75 6.27
CA GLY A 610 9.39 -26.97 7.70
C GLY A 610 9.75 -25.79 8.61
N GLU A 611 10.17 -24.65 8.04
CA GLU A 611 10.44 -23.43 8.79
C GLU A 611 9.34 -22.40 8.51
N THR A 612 8.82 -21.79 9.58
CA THR A 612 7.87 -20.69 9.49
C THR A 612 8.57 -19.37 9.15
N LEU A 613 8.00 -18.65 8.20
CA LEU A 613 8.36 -17.29 7.79
C LEU A 613 7.13 -16.39 7.95
N THR A 614 7.23 -15.36 8.79
CA THR A 614 6.21 -14.32 8.84
C THR A 614 6.54 -13.26 7.79
N VAL A 615 5.60 -12.96 6.90
CA VAL A 615 5.72 -11.89 5.90
C VAL A 615 4.67 -10.82 6.19
N LEU A 616 5.09 -9.56 6.17
CA LEU A 616 4.23 -8.39 6.29
C LEU A 616 4.24 -7.63 4.96
N SER A 617 3.07 -7.40 4.37
CA SER A 617 2.88 -6.44 3.27
C SER A 617 2.40 -5.12 3.84
N ASN A 618 3.10 -4.05 3.50
CA ASN A 618 2.84 -2.70 3.98
C ASN A 618 2.60 -1.76 2.80
N HIS A 619 1.78 -0.75 3.07
CA HIS A 619 1.67 0.40 2.19
C HIS A 619 1.43 1.61 3.09
N PHE A 620 2.46 2.43 3.31
CA PHE A 620 2.39 3.57 4.21
C PHE A 620 1.74 4.79 3.55
N THR A 621 1.49 5.83 4.34
CA THR A 621 0.91 7.09 3.85
C THR A 621 1.81 7.72 2.79
N SER A 622 1.25 8.12 1.65
CA SER A 622 2.00 8.74 0.56
C SER A 622 2.57 10.11 0.95
N LYS A 623 3.63 10.56 0.25
CA LYS A 623 4.30 11.86 0.48
C LYS A 623 3.49 13.08 -0.03
N GLY A 624 2.18 12.92 -0.24
CA GLY A 624 1.30 13.98 -0.76
C GLY A 624 1.23 15.19 0.18
N GLY A 625 1.17 16.39 -0.40
CA GLY A 625 1.17 17.64 0.36
C GLY A 625 2.55 18.12 0.83
N SER A 626 3.64 17.42 0.46
CA SER A 626 5.01 17.89 0.68
C SER A 626 5.27 19.23 -0.01
N ALA A 627 6.20 20.00 0.56
CA ALA A 627 6.68 21.22 -0.07
C ALA A 627 7.57 20.90 -1.27
N ALA A 628 7.62 21.82 -2.24
CA ALA A 628 8.50 21.68 -3.41
C ALA A 628 9.98 21.61 -2.98
N LEU A 629 10.81 20.87 -3.72
CA LEU A 629 12.25 20.78 -3.43
C LEU A 629 12.97 22.12 -3.63
N LEU A 630 12.61 22.87 -4.68
CA LEU A 630 13.10 24.22 -4.95
C LEU A 630 12.11 25.24 -4.40
N SER A 631 12.04 25.36 -3.08
CA SER A 631 11.07 26.19 -2.36
C SER A 631 11.70 27.35 -1.56
N GLU A 632 10.84 28.23 -1.04
CA GLU A 632 11.22 29.21 -0.01
C GLU A 632 11.57 28.53 1.34
N GLU A 633 11.01 27.34 1.61
CA GLU A 633 11.18 26.58 2.85
C GLU A 633 12.44 25.70 2.81
N LYS A 634 13.27 25.74 3.87
CA LYS A 634 14.57 25.03 3.92
C LYS A 634 14.86 24.50 5.32
N PRO A 635 14.86 23.18 5.55
CA PRO A 635 14.47 22.11 4.61
C PRO A 635 12.98 22.15 4.23
N PRO A 636 12.57 21.63 3.07
CA PRO A 636 11.15 21.58 2.67
C PRO A 636 10.36 20.60 3.54
N PHE A 637 9.15 20.98 3.95
CA PHE A 637 8.22 20.11 4.68
C PHE A 637 7.96 18.78 3.95
N ASN A 638 8.00 17.66 4.69
CA ASN A 638 7.76 16.30 4.17
C ASN A 638 6.37 15.80 4.61
N GLY A 639 5.40 15.89 3.70
CA GLY A 639 4.01 15.54 3.94
C GLY A 639 3.84 14.10 4.42
N GLY A 640 3.21 13.93 5.57
CA GLY A 640 2.89 12.62 6.15
C GLY A 640 4.07 11.87 6.79
N GLU A 641 5.28 12.43 6.83
CA GLU A 641 6.45 11.74 7.39
C GLU A 641 6.28 11.36 8.87
N VAL A 642 5.69 12.26 9.66
CA VAL A 642 5.41 11.99 11.07
C VAL A 642 4.41 10.84 11.24
N GLN A 643 3.42 10.74 10.34
CA GLN A 643 2.49 9.61 10.30
C GLN A 643 3.21 8.32 9.87
N ARG A 644 4.06 8.37 8.84
CA ARG A 644 4.87 7.21 8.42
C ARG A 644 5.79 6.73 9.53
N ALA A 645 6.39 7.62 10.31
CA ALA A 645 7.16 7.24 11.51
C ALA A 645 6.30 6.51 12.56
N ALA A 646 5.03 6.90 12.72
CA ALA A 646 4.10 6.21 13.61
C ALA A 646 3.69 4.84 13.08
N GLN A 647 3.50 4.71 11.76
CA GLN A 647 3.25 3.43 11.09
C GLN A 647 4.45 2.50 11.23
N ALA A 648 5.66 3.02 10.99
CA ALA A 648 6.92 2.34 11.23
C ALA A 648 7.05 1.87 12.67
N GLN A 649 6.72 2.71 13.66
CA GLN A 649 6.77 2.35 15.08
C GLN A 649 5.79 1.21 15.41
N ALA A 650 4.58 1.24 14.85
CA ALA A 650 3.58 0.20 15.08
C ALA A 650 4.06 -1.15 14.49
N VAL A 651 4.59 -1.14 13.26
CA VAL A 651 5.15 -2.34 12.62
C VAL A 651 6.38 -2.86 13.36
N ASN A 652 7.32 -1.98 13.73
CA ASN A 652 8.49 -2.35 14.53
C ASN A 652 8.08 -2.99 15.87
N SER A 653 7.12 -2.40 16.58
CA SER A 653 6.62 -2.94 17.86
C SER A 653 5.94 -4.30 17.70
N PHE A 654 5.29 -4.54 16.55
CA PHE A 654 4.73 -5.85 16.22
C PHE A 654 5.82 -6.89 15.98
N VAL A 655 6.88 -6.53 15.25
CA VAL A 655 8.04 -7.40 15.04
C VAL A 655 8.77 -7.69 16.35
N ASP A 656 8.93 -6.70 17.23
CA ASP A 656 9.46 -6.89 18.58
C ASP A 656 8.63 -7.91 19.37
N GLY A 657 7.31 -7.89 19.23
CA GLY A 657 6.42 -8.89 19.83
C GLY A 657 6.70 -10.31 19.34
N LEU A 658 6.95 -10.48 18.03
CA LEU A 658 7.33 -11.77 17.43
C LEU A 658 8.71 -12.23 17.93
N LEU A 659 9.70 -11.33 17.93
CA LEU A 659 11.06 -11.63 18.38
C LEU A 659 11.14 -11.89 19.89
N ALA A 660 10.27 -11.27 20.69
CA ALA A 660 10.15 -11.56 22.10
C ALA A 660 9.56 -12.95 22.37
N ALA A 661 8.67 -13.44 21.49
CA ALA A 661 8.12 -14.79 21.56
C ALA A 661 9.12 -15.85 21.06
N ASP A 662 9.83 -15.55 19.97
CA ASP A 662 10.92 -16.35 19.43
C ASP A 662 12.04 -15.44 18.90
N GLY A 663 13.17 -15.42 19.61
CA GLY A 663 14.33 -14.59 19.23
C GLY A 663 14.99 -14.98 17.90
N ASN A 664 14.58 -16.10 17.29
CA ASN A 664 15.02 -16.53 15.97
C ASN A 664 13.88 -16.47 14.93
N ALA A 665 12.81 -15.73 15.22
CA ALA A 665 11.71 -15.55 14.29
C ALA A 665 12.21 -14.99 12.95
N LYS A 666 11.77 -15.62 11.87
CA LYS A 666 12.07 -15.20 10.50
C LYS A 666 10.97 -14.26 10.06
N VAL A 667 11.30 -12.98 9.98
CA VAL A 667 10.34 -11.93 9.66
C VAL A 667 10.83 -11.18 8.44
N VAL A 668 9.94 -11.01 7.46
CA VAL A 668 10.12 -10.17 6.28
C VAL A 668 9.08 -9.06 6.36
N VAL A 669 9.52 -7.80 6.35
CA VAL A 669 8.67 -6.62 6.22
C VAL A 669 8.90 -6.08 4.82
N ALA A 670 7.88 -6.12 3.97
CA ALA A 670 7.97 -5.72 2.57
C ALA A 670 6.85 -4.74 2.22
N GLY A 671 7.06 -3.92 1.20
CA GLY A 671 6.02 -3.06 0.64
C GLY A 671 6.51 -1.67 0.27
N ASP A 672 5.56 -0.86 -0.21
CA ASP A 672 5.73 0.57 -0.45
C ASP A 672 5.67 1.32 0.88
N LEU A 673 6.83 1.71 1.40
CA LEU A 673 6.91 2.45 2.66
C LEU A 673 6.83 3.97 2.45
N ASN A 674 6.78 4.45 1.20
CA ASN A 674 6.70 5.86 0.84
C ASN A 674 7.80 6.75 1.49
N ASP A 675 8.96 6.18 1.79
CA ASP A 675 10.12 6.94 2.27
C ASP A 675 11.43 6.43 1.70
N PHE A 676 12.41 7.33 1.67
CA PHE A 676 13.78 7.06 1.27
C PHE A 676 14.55 6.42 2.43
N GLU A 677 15.60 5.66 2.13
CA GLU A 677 16.38 4.90 3.12
C GLU A 677 17.03 5.77 4.20
N PHE A 678 17.25 7.05 3.92
CA PHE A 678 17.85 8.01 4.84
C PHE A 678 16.84 8.80 5.69
N GLU A 679 15.53 8.67 5.41
CA GLU A 679 14.50 9.37 6.20
C GLU A 679 14.22 8.64 7.53
N GLU A 680 13.83 9.41 8.54
CA GLU A 680 13.66 8.95 9.92
C GLU A 680 12.70 7.75 10.08
N PRO A 681 11.60 7.60 9.32
CA PRO A 681 10.70 6.46 9.45
C PRO A 681 11.38 5.10 9.24
N LEU A 682 12.39 5.01 8.35
CA LEU A 682 13.15 3.77 8.16
C LEU A 682 13.99 3.45 9.40
N GLY A 683 14.65 4.45 10.00
CA GLY A 683 15.36 4.29 11.26
C GLY A 683 14.46 3.84 12.43
N VAL A 684 13.18 4.27 12.43
CA VAL A 684 12.16 3.80 13.38
C VAL A 684 11.79 2.35 13.09
N LEU A 685 11.56 1.99 11.83
CA LEU A 685 11.20 0.63 11.44
C LEU A 685 12.31 -0.37 11.78
N GLU A 686 13.57 0.02 11.58
CA GLU A 686 14.74 -0.78 11.92
C GLU A 686 14.97 -0.97 13.43
N GLY A 687 14.36 -0.12 14.28
CA GLY A 687 14.53 -0.12 15.73
C GLY A 687 15.71 0.73 16.23
N LEU A 688 16.32 1.54 15.37
CA LEU A 688 17.44 2.44 15.74
C LEU A 688 16.98 3.71 16.45
N THR A 689 15.75 4.11 16.17
CA THR A 689 15.08 5.26 16.77
C THR A 689 13.65 4.88 17.13
N ARG A 690 12.99 5.69 17.97
CA ARG A 690 11.56 5.54 18.24
C ARG A 690 10.89 6.91 18.26
N ILE A 691 9.57 6.94 18.18
CA ILE A 691 8.81 8.16 18.41
C ILE A 691 8.09 8.14 19.76
N GLU A 692 7.87 9.32 20.34
CA GLU A 692 7.06 9.53 21.53
C GLU A 692 6.08 10.68 21.30
N LYS A 693 4.90 10.63 21.94
CA LYS A 693 3.86 11.67 21.88
C LYS A 693 3.35 11.94 20.45
N TYR A 694 3.09 10.88 19.69
CA TYR A 694 2.33 11.00 18.46
C TYR A 694 0.92 11.54 18.77
N ASP A 695 0.55 12.62 18.09
CA ASP A 695 -0.72 13.32 18.25
C ASP A 695 -1.11 13.92 16.88
N VAL A 696 -2.36 13.73 16.47
CA VAL A 696 -2.91 14.31 15.24
C VAL A 696 -3.86 15.45 15.60
N PRO A 697 -3.46 16.72 15.37
CA PRO A 697 -4.34 17.86 15.66
C PRO A 697 -5.58 17.85 14.77
N GLY A 698 -6.75 17.58 15.36
CA GLY A 698 -8.01 17.52 14.62
C GLY A 698 -8.18 16.19 13.91
N ASP A 699 -8.33 16.23 12.59
CA ASP A 699 -8.56 15.07 11.71
C ASP A 699 -7.64 15.05 10.49
N ASP A 700 -6.58 15.87 10.48
CA ASP A 700 -5.61 15.99 9.39
C ASP A 700 -4.28 15.30 9.75
N PRO A 701 -4.00 14.10 9.20
CA PRO A 701 -2.74 13.38 9.47
C PRO A 701 -1.47 14.12 9.02
N ILE A 702 -1.56 15.05 8.06
CA ILE A 702 -0.40 15.84 7.62
C ILE A 702 0.05 16.80 8.74
N ALA A 703 -0.87 17.24 9.60
CA ALA A 703 -0.57 18.10 10.74
C ALA A 703 -0.02 17.32 11.97
N ALA A 704 0.20 16.01 11.86
CA ALA A 704 0.65 15.17 12.96
C ALA A 704 1.96 15.66 13.57
N THR A 705 2.11 15.50 14.88
CA THR A 705 3.33 15.84 15.61
C THR A 705 3.83 14.66 16.43
N ALA A 706 5.14 14.50 16.54
CA ALA A 706 5.76 13.55 17.44
C ALA A 706 7.18 14.02 17.85
N THR A 707 7.76 13.39 18.87
CA THR A 707 9.16 13.57 19.24
C THR A 707 9.96 12.35 18.83
N LEU A 708 10.94 12.52 17.94
CA LEU A 708 11.91 11.48 17.63
C LEU A 708 12.89 11.32 18.81
N VAL A 709 13.09 10.08 19.24
CA VAL A 709 14.01 9.72 20.32
C VAL A 709 15.07 8.77 19.77
N PRO A 710 16.33 9.24 19.63
CA PRO A 710 17.42 8.40 19.16
C PRO A 710 17.76 7.26 20.13
N GLY A 711 18.19 6.13 19.58
CA GLY A 711 18.71 4.98 20.31
C GLY A 711 17.75 3.80 20.34
N GLY A 712 18.33 2.61 20.25
CA GLY A 712 17.65 1.32 20.19
C GLY A 712 18.64 0.26 19.70
N GLU A 713 18.18 -0.97 19.51
CA GLU A 713 18.95 -2.04 18.88
C GLU A 713 18.27 -2.37 17.56
N ARG A 714 19.07 -2.50 16.50
CA ARG A 714 18.57 -2.85 15.18
C ARG A 714 17.97 -4.26 15.23
N VAL A 715 16.71 -4.40 14.85
CA VAL A 715 15.98 -5.69 14.80
C VAL A 715 15.59 -6.09 13.38
N LEU A 716 15.49 -5.10 12.49
CA LEU A 716 15.24 -5.27 11.07
C LEU A 716 16.38 -4.66 10.26
N ASN A 717 16.67 -5.27 9.12
CA ASN A 717 17.78 -4.91 8.25
C ASN A 717 17.22 -4.63 6.86
N ASP A 718 17.26 -3.38 6.43
CA ASP A 718 16.87 -3.02 5.07
C ASP A 718 17.82 -3.64 4.05
N GLN A 719 17.23 -4.32 3.07
CA GLN A 719 17.96 -4.99 2.01
C GLN A 719 18.36 -4.03 0.89
N VAL A 720 17.75 -2.85 0.75
CA VAL A 720 18.19 -1.81 -0.19
C VAL A 720 19.63 -1.39 0.12
N GLU A 721 20.01 -1.29 1.40
CA GLU A 721 21.39 -0.99 1.83
C GLU A 721 22.43 -2.03 1.36
N THR A 722 22.01 -3.22 0.95
CA THR A 722 22.92 -4.26 0.43
C THR A 722 23.29 -4.06 -1.03
N LEU A 723 22.51 -3.26 -1.76
CA LEU A 723 22.80 -2.88 -3.13
C LEU A 723 23.87 -1.77 -3.15
N PRO A 724 24.66 -1.68 -4.23
CA PRO A 724 25.49 -0.49 -4.45
C PRO A 724 24.60 0.74 -4.70
N GLU A 725 25.08 1.94 -4.35
CA GLU A 725 24.30 3.19 -4.41
C GLU A 725 23.70 3.48 -5.79
N ASP A 726 24.34 3.04 -6.89
CA ASP A 726 23.84 3.24 -8.25
C ASP A 726 22.61 2.40 -8.59
N GLU A 727 22.25 1.40 -7.78
CA GLU A 727 21.12 0.49 -7.99
C GLU A 727 20.03 0.67 -6.90
N ARG A 728 20.19 1.65 -5.99
CA ARG A 728 19.22 1.93 -4.92
C ARG A 728 18.12 2.85 -5.42
N TYR A 729 17.34 2.40 -6.39
CA TYR A 729 16.13 3.09 -6.76
C TYR A 729 15.10 2.12 -7.32
N GLY A 730 13.83 2.43 -7.11
CA GLY A 730 12.72 1.75 -7.79
C GLY A 730 11.65 2.72 -8.27
N TYR A 731 11.83 4.01 -8.03
CA TYR A 731 10.86 5.05 -8.30
C TYR A 731 11.56 6.28 -8.88
N VAL A 732 10.92 6.95 -9.84
CA VAL A 732 11.41 8.19 -10.45
C VAL A 732 10.37 9.29 -10.27
N PHE A 733 10.72 10.35 -9.57
CA PHE A 733 9.85 11.49 -9.29
C PHE A 733 10.56 12.79 -9.64
N GLU A 734 9.89 13.67 -10.38
CA GLU A 734 10.43 14.99 -10.73
C GLU A 734 11.86 14.97 -11.31
N GLY A 735 12.26 13.89 -11.99
CA GLY A 735 13.61 13.71 -12.53
C GLY A 735 14.64 13.12 -11.56
N ASN A 736 14.29 12.92 -10.30
CA ASN A 736 15.07 12.22 -9.28
C ASN A 736 14.69 10.75 -9.21
N SER A 737 15.64 9.88 -8.86
CA SER A 737 15.40 8.46 -8.60
C SER A 737 15.75 8.10 -7.16
N GLN A 738 14.89 7.29 -6.53
CA GLN A 738 15.14 6.72 -5.21
C GLN A 738 14.25 5.49 -4.96
N SER A 739 14.57 4.70 -3.94
CA SER A 739 13.72 3.61 -3.45
C SER A 739 12.62 4.12 -2.52
N LEU A 740 11.38 3.70 -2.81
CA LEU A 740 10.21 3.83 -1.90
C LEU A 740 9.72 2.47 -1.41
N ASP A 741 9.95 1.42 -2.21
CA ASP A 741 9.67 0.04 -1.86
C ASP A 741 10.87 -0.59 -1.18
N HIS A 742 10.62 -1.17 -0.02
CA HIS A 742 11.67 -1.76 0.80
C HIS A 742 11.33 -3.20 1.13
N ILE A 743 12.38 -4.00 1.33
CA ILE A 743 12.28 -5.30 1.99
C ILE A 743 13.27 -5.30 3.14
N LEU A 744 12.76 -5.36 4.37
CA LEU A 744 13.55 -5.50 5.58
C LEU A 744 13.41 -6.91 6.15
N VAL A 745 14.49 -7.43 6.72
CA VAL A 745 14.50 -8.79 7.28
C VAL A 745 15.05 -8.83 8.70
N SER A 746 14.53 -9.74 9.52
CA SER A 746 15.09 -10.00 10.85
C SER A 746 16.52 -10.54 10.79
N ASP A 747 17.25 -10.46 11.89
CA ASP A 747 18.64 -10.94 11.98
C ASP A 747 18.81 -12.42 11.61
N ALA A 748 17.78 -13.25 11.85
CA ALA A 748 17.75 -14.67 11.48
C ALA A 748 17.88 -14.88 9.95
N LEU A 749 17.48 -13.89 9.16
CA LEU A 749 17.47 -13.93 7.71
C LEU A 749 18.60 -13.11 7.07
N ARG A 750 19.13 -12.09 7.76
CA ARG A 750 20.11 -11.12 7.21
C ARG A 750 21.28 -11.78 6.46
N GLN A 751 21.88 -12.84 7.01
CA GLN A 751 23.07 -13.48 6.41
C GLN A 751 22.75 -14.44 5.26
N VAL A 752 21.48 -14.80 5.09
CA VAL A 752 21.01 -15.75 4.07
C VAL A 752 20.13 -15.10 3.01
N ALA A 753 19.99 -13.77 3.09
CA ALA A 753 19.27 -12.93 2.16
C ALA A 753 20.16 -12.47 1.00
N GLU A 754 19.58 -12.44 -0.18
CA GLU A 754 20.09 -11.78 -1.39
C GLU A 754 18.93 -10.97 -1.97
N TYR A 755 19.20 -9.77 -2.45
CA TYR A 755 18.17 -8.81 -2.84
C TYR A 755 18.49 -8.17 -4.19
N ASP A 756 17.44 -7.76 -4.90
CA ASP A 756 17.48 -7.21 -6.24
C ASP A 756 16.26 -6.30 -6.45
N ILE A 757 16.45 -5.08 -6.94
CA ILE A 757 15.37 -4.27 -7.50
C ILE A 757 15.37 -4.55 -9.00
N VAL A 758 14.20 -4.83 -9.58
CA VAL A 758 14.11 -5.29 -10.98
C VAL A 758 13.61 -4.16 -11.84
N HIS A 759 14.52 -3.45 -12.52
CA HIS A 759 14.19 -2.26 -13.30
C HIS A 759 13.39 -2.59 -14.57
N ILE A 760 12.07 -2.54 -14.46
CA ILE A 760 11.14 -2.87 -15.55
C ILE A 760 10.14 -1.76 -15.84
N ASN A 761 10.00 -0.78 -14.97
CA ASN A 761 8.92 0.18 -14.93
C ASN A 761 9.43 1.62 -14.87
N SER A 762 10.12 2.02 -13.80
CA SER A 762 10.37 3.42 -13.45
C SER A 762 11.13 4.22 -14.52
N GLU A 763 11.88 3.54 -15.39
CA GLU A 763 12.74 4.14 -16.42
C GLU A 763 12.10 4.26 -17.81
N PHE A 764 10.91 3.68 -18.01
CA PHE A 764 10.30 3.51 -19.32
C PHE A 764 9.01 4.34 -19.43
N ALA A 765 8.75 4.99 -20.56
CA ALA A 765 7.51 5.75 -20.76
C ALA A 765 6.25 4.87 -20.85
N ALA A 766 6.42 3.60 -21.22
CA ALA A 766 5.33 2.62 -21.27
C ALA A 766 5.27 1.82 -19.97
N GLN A 767 4.73 2.39 -18.90
CA GLN A 767 4.74 1.77 -17.57
C GLN A 767 3.55 0.83 -17.35
N THR A 768 3.77 -0.24 -16.58
CA THR A 768 2.68 -1.05 -16.01
C THR A 768 2.30 -0.57 -14.61
N SER A 769 3.33 -0.12 -13.88
CA SER A 769 3.30 0.63 -12.62
C SER A 769 4.41 1.68 -12.70
N ASP A 770 4.28 2.77 -11.97
CA ASP A 770 5.32 3.76 -11.71
C ASP A 770 6.44 3.28 -10.77
N HIS A 771 6.24 2.13 -10.11
CA HIS A 771 7.23 1.46 -9.27
C HIS A 771 7.92 0.28 -9.98
N ASP A 772 9.23 0.14 -9.77
CA ASP A 772 9.93 -1.10 -10.00
C ASP A 772 9.69 -2.07 -8.83
N PRO A 773 9.35 -3.34 -9.11
CA PRO A 773 9.26 -4.35 -8.07
C PRO A 773 10.64 -4.81 -7.61
N SER A 774 10.70 -5.38 -6.41
CA SER A 774 11.93 -5.97 -5.87
C SER A 774 11.75 -7.40 -5.38
N VAL A 775 12.83 -8.17 -5.38
CA VAL A 775 12.87 -9.60 -5.06
C VAL A 775 13.93 -9.89 -4.02
N LEU A 776 13.50 -10.52 -2.93
CA LEU A 776 14.33 -11.12 -1.91
C LEU A 776 14.45 -12.63 -2.18
N ARG A 777 15.66 -13.17 -2.10
CA ARG A 777 15.93 -14.60 -2.06
C ARG A 777 16.53 -15.00 -0.73
N LEU A 778 15.87 -15.92 -0.05
CA LEU A 778 16.29 -16.45 1.25
C LEU A 778 16.78 -17.89 1.09
N LYS A 779 17.99 -18.18 1.56
CA LYS A 779 18.45 -19.56 1.70
C LYS A 779 17.88 -20.19 2.98
N ILE A 780 16.61 -20.57 2.92
CA ILE A 780 15.91 -21.31 3.98
C ILE A 780 15.93 -22.78 3.56
N GLY A 781 16.78 -23.56 4.22
CA GLY A 781 17.18 -24.89 3.74
C GLY A 781 18.70 -25.07 3.76
N GLY A 782 19.26 -25.05 4.96
CA GLY A 782 20.55 -25.66 5.29
C GLY A 782 20.43 -27.06 5.91
N ASN A 783 19.19 -27.52 6.11
CA ASN A 783 18.86 -28.85 6.55
C ASN A 783 17.79 -29.36 5.58
N THR A 784 18.04 -30.46 4.89
CA THR A 784 16.97 -31.32 4.36
C THR A 784 16.26 -32.00 5.53
N GLY A 785 15.80 -31.18 6.47
CA GLY A 785 15.44 -31.51 7.83
C GLY A 785 13.94 -31.71 8.00
N THR A 786 13.31 -32.51 7.14
CA THR A 786 12.52 -33.60 7.75
C THR A 786 13.45 -34.22 8.80
N PRO A 787 13.08 -34.50 10.05
CA PRO A 787 13.85 -35.46 10.83
C PRO A 787 13.90 -36.72 9.98
N GLY A 788 15.02 -36.84 9.28
CA GLY A 788 15.21 -37.65 8.10
C GLY A 788 16.30 -38.58 8.51
N GLY A 789 15.92 -39.81 8.85
CA GLY A 789 16.87 -40.83 9.19
C GLY A 789 17.75 -41.17 7.98
N THR A 790 18.70 -42.03 8.26
CA THR A 790 19.80 -42.39 7.39
C THR A 790 19.44 -43.66 6.61
N GLN A 791 20.43 -44.49 6.26
CA GLN A 791 20.18 -45.87 5.82
C GLN A 791 20.38 -46.87 6.97
N GLY A 792 20.53 -46.38 8.20
CA GLY A 792 20.64 -47.18 9.41
C GLY A 792 19.46 -46.90 10.34
N ASN A 793 19.45 -47.59 11.47
CA ASN A 793 18.35 -47.49 12.44
C ASN A 793 18.42 -46.16 13.21
N ASP A 794 17.35 -45.38 13.13
CA ASP A 794 17.23 -44.04 13.69
C ASP A 794 16.12 -43.94 14.75
N ASN A 795 16.22 -42.91 15.60
CA ASN A 795 15.21 -42.57 16.59
C ASN A 795 14.84 -41.09 16.39
N LEU A 796 13.68 -40.88 15.78
CA LEU A 796 13.18 -39.60 15.32
C LEU A 796 12.01 -39.16 16.19
N ARG A 797 12.04 -37.91 16.60
CA ARG A 797 11.03 -37.33 17.48
C ARG A 797 10.61 -35.96 16.94
N GLY A 798 9.31 -35.77 16.76
CA GLY A 798 8.66 -34.51 16.42
C GLY A 798 8.50 -33.58 17.63
N THR A 799 7.54 -32.70 17.52
CA THR A 799 7.16 -31.60 18.40
C THR A 799 5.66 -31.68 18.70
N ASP A 800 5.12 -30.75 19.48
CA ASP A 800 3.68 -30.72 19.77
C ASP A 800 2.84 -30.05 18.65
N HIS A 801 3.39 -29.91 17.42
CA HIS A 801 2.74 -29.33 16.22
C HIS A 801 2.78 -30.33 15.05
N ASP A 802 1.99 -30.08 14.00
CA ASP A 802 1.94 -30.91 12.78
C ASP A 802 3.34 -31.10 12.14
N ASP A 803 3.88 -32.31 12.26
CA ASP A 803 5.22 -32.70 11.83
C ASP A 803 5.22 -33.67 10.64
N ARG A 804 6.31 -33.68 9.88
CA ARG A 804 6.61 -34.72 8.89
C ARG A 804 7.92 -35.40 9.22
N LEU A 805 7.88 -36.69 9.56
CA LEU A 805 9.05 -37.51 9.90
C LEU A 805 9.32 -38.54 8.79
N ASN A 806 10.59 -38.81 8.47
CA ASN A 806 10.97 -39.85 7.51
C ASN A 806 12.14 -40.69 8.06
N GLY A 807 11.90 -41.97 8.34
CA GLY A 807 12.90 -42.91 8.86
C GLY A 807 14.07 -43.13 7.90
N GLY A 808 13.83 -43.02 6.59
CA GLY A 808 14.86 -43.32 5.61
C GLY A 808 14.88 -44.81 5.33
N GLY A 809 15.98 -45.51 5.61
CA GLY A 809 15.98 -46.97 5.61
C GLY A 809 16.73 -47.50 6.81
N GLY A 810 16.45 -48.73 7.21
CA GLY A 810 16.83 -49.22 8.53
C GLY A 810 15.58 -49.54 9.34
N ASN A 811 15.76 -49.98 10.59
CA ASN A 811 14.63 -50.21 11.50
C ASN A 811 14.51 -49.02 12.45
N ASP A 812 13.55 -48.15 12.20
CA ASP A 812 13.46 -46.83 12.78
C ASP A 812 12.37 -46.74 13.86
N ALA A 813 12.54 -45.79 14.78
CA ALA A 813 11.54 -45.43 15.77
C ALA A 813 11.13 -43.98 15.57
N LEU A 814 9.89 -43.75 15.14
CA LEU A 814 9.33 -42.42 14.84
C LEU A 814 8.25 -42.07 15.86
N ASN A 815 8.33 -40.87 16.45
CA ASN A 815 7.37 -40.38 17.44
C ASN A 815 6.94 -38.94 17.11
N GLY A 816 5.70 -38.75 16.66
CA GLY A 816 5.10 -37.47 16.27
C GLY A 816 4.94 -36.51 17.44
N LEU A 817 4.31 -36.98 18.52
CA LEU A 817 3.93 -36.28 19.76
C LEU A 817 2.54 -35.65 19.68
N GLY A 818 2.42 -34.38 19.31
CA GLY A 818 1.13 -33.69 19.23
C GLY A 818 1.00 -32.98 17.90
N GLY A 819 -0.22 -32.79 17.40
CA GLY A 819 -0.45 -32.25 16.06
C GLY A 819 -0.94 -33.34 15.10
N ASN A 820 -1.28 -32.96 13.87
CA ASN A 820 -1.64 -33.93 12.82
C ASN A 820 -0.38 -34.27 12.01
N ASP A 821 0.24 -35.39 12.35
CA ASP A 821 1.57 -35.71 11.85
C ASP A 821 1.54 -36.63 10.62
N VAL A 822 2.63 -36.62 9.85
CA VAL A 822 2.90 -37.58 8.79
C VAL A 822 4.21 -38.31 9.07
N LEU A 823 4.11 -39.57 9.49
CA LEU A 823 5.24 -40.44 9.79
C LEU A 823 5.45 -41.42 8.63
N LEU A 824 6.63 -41.38 8.02
CA LEU A 824 7.05 -42.31 6.97
C LEU A 824 8.19 -43.18 7.51
N GLY A 825 7.97 -44.48 7.66
CA GLY A 825 9.00 -45.44 8.06
C GLY A 825 10.07 -45.60 6.99
N GLY A 826 9.70 -46.18 5.86
CA GLY A 826 10.59 -46.40 4.72
C GLY A 826 10.94 -47.89 4.60
N PRO A 827 12.10 -48.28 4.05
CA PRO A 827 12.49 -49.68 4.04
C PRO A 827 13.09 -50.15 5.37
N GLY A 828 12.48 -51.17 5.98
CA GLY A 828 12.93 -51.85 7.19
C GLY A 828 11.77 -52.21 8.08
N ASN A 829 12.03 -52.51 9.35
CA ASN A 829 10.97 -52.84 10.31
C ASN A 829 10.85 -51.70 11.32
N ASP A 830 9.89 -50.81 11.07
CA ASP A 830 9.78 -49.54 11.75
C ASP A 830 8.71 -49.56 12.85
N THR A 831 8.87 -48.66 13.82
CA THR A 831 7.91 -48.42 14.90
C THR A 831 7.45 -46.98 14.84
N LEU A 832 6.17 -46.77 14.52
CA LEU A 832 5.58 -45.45 14.29
C LEU A 832 4.56 -45.16 15.39
N ARG A 833 4.72 -44.01 16.05
CA ARG A 833 3.79 -43.48 17.04
C ARG A 833 3.39 -42.06 16.65
N GLY A 834 2.17 -41.86 16.16
CA GLY A 834 1.64 -40.52 15.88
C GLY A 834 1.41 -39.71 17.16
N ALA A 835 0.71 -40.35 18.10
CA ALA A 835 0.34 -39.84 19.41
C ALA A 835 -0.95 -39.00 19.43
N ALA A 836 -0.93 -37.70 19.70
CA ALA A 836 -2.15 -36.91 19.88
C ALA A 836 -2.45 -36.05 18.64
N GLY A 837 -3.52 -36.38 17.92
CA GLY A 837 -3.95 -35.65 16.73
C GLY A 837 -4.48 -36.60 15.68
N ASN A 838 -4.73 -36.13 14.45
CA ASN A 838 -5.15 -37.03 13.37
C ASN A 838 -3.96 -37.34 12.47
N ASP A 839 -3.30 -38.47 12.73
CA ASP A 839 -1.99 -38.74 12.12
C ASP A 839 -2.09 -39.62 10.87
N THR A 840 -1.05 -39.59 10.06
CA THR A 840 -0.83 -40.52 8.95
C THR A 840 0.45 -41.30 9.20
N LEU A 841 0.32 -42.61 9.44
CA LEU A 841 1.43 -43.52 9.68
C LEU A 841 1.58 -44.44 8.45
N ASP A 842 2.68 -44.28 7.71
CA ASP A 842 3.04 -45.13 6.58
C ASP A 842 4.32 -45.90 6.91
N GLY A 843 4.21 -47.22 7.11
CA GLY A 843 5.34 -48.08 7.47
C GLY A 843 6.36 -48.23 6.33
N GLY A 844 5.91 -48.27 5.08
CA GLY A 844 6.79 -48.49 3.92
C GLY A 844 7.03 -49.97 3.59
N GLU A 845 8.28 -50.34 3.35
CA GLU A 845 8.66 -51.72 2.99
C GLU A 845 9.19 -52.46 4.21
N GLY A 846 8.49 -53.48 4.70
CA GLY A 846 9.05 -54.41 5.66
C GLY A 846 8.00 -54.95 6.59
N SER A 847 8.25 -54.92 7.91
CA SER A 847 7.27 -55.34 8.91
C SER A 847 7.18 -54.29 10.00
N ASP A 848 6.15 -53.47 9.87
CA ASP A 848 6.07 -52.19 10.56
C ASP A 848 5.02 -52.23 11.66
N THR A 849 5.22 -51.42 12.69
CA THR A 849 4.39 -51.42 13.90
C THR A 849 3.79 -50.04 14.13
N ALA A 850 2.46 -49.94 14.15
CA ALA A 850 1.77 -48.82 14.77
C ALA A 850 1.73 -49.02 16.29
N ASP A 851 2.35 -48.10 17.04
CA ASP A 851 2.59 -48.21 18.47
C ASP A 851 1.76 -47.20 19.28
N TYR A 852 0.71 -47.71 19.94
CA TYR A 852 -0.19 -46.96 20.82
C TYR A 852 0.05 -47.23 22.31
N ILE A 853 1.21 -47.76 22.71
CA ILE A 853 1.49 -48.18 24.10
C ILE A 853 1.34 -47.08 25.16
N LEU A 854 1.43 -45.81 24.75
CA LEU A 854 1.28 -44.64 25.64
C LEU A 854 -0.11 -44.01 25.61
N ALA A 855 -1.03 -44.52 24.79
CA ALA A 855 -2.43 -44.11 24.86
C ALA A 855 -2.95 -44.35 26.29
N THR A 856 -3.91 -43.54 26.76
CA THR A 856 -4.47 -43.69 28.12
C THR A 856 -5.92 -44.16 28.12
N GLN A 857 -6.56 -44.11 26.95
CA GLN A 857 -7.93 -44.50 26.71
C GLN A 857 -7.98 -45.65 25.68
N GLN A 858 -9.18 -46.17 25.41
CA GLN A 858 -9.40 -47.21 24.40
C GLN A 858 -8.86 -46.80 23.02
N VAL A 859 -8.17 -47.74 22.39
CA VAL A 859 -7.67 -47.69 21.01
C VAL A 859 -8.54 -48.59 20.13
N VAL A 860 -8.97 -48.10 18.95
CA VAL A 860 -9.82 -48.84 18.00
C VAL A 860 -9.18 -48.85 16.61
N VAL A 861 -8.54 -49.97 16.26
CA VAL A 861 -7.75 -50.16 15.03
C VAL A 861 -8.42 -51.17 14.09
N ASP A 862 -8.46 -50.84 12.80
CA ASP A 862 -8.85 -51.75 11.72
C ASP A 862 -7.82 -51.67 10.58
N LEU A 863 -6.89 -52.64 10.54
CA LEU A 863 -5.85 -52.73 9.51
C LEU A 863 -6.46 -52.96 8.13
N ALA A 864 -7.52 -53.79 8.02
CA ALA A 864 -8.21 -54.04 6.76
C ALA A 864 -8.86 -52.76 6.18
N ALA A 865 -9.28 -51.84 7.04
CA ALA A 865 -9.81 -50.53 6.67
C ALA A 865 -8.74 -49.42 6.60
N ALA A 866 -7.48 -49.73 6.93
CA ALA A 866 -6.34 -48.82 6.95
C ALA A 866 -6.56 -47.58 7.85
N ARG A 867 -7.22 -47.77 9.02
CA ARG A 867 -7.66 -46.66 9.88
C ARG A 867 -7.66 -47.01 11.36
N VAL A 868 -7.47 -45.97 12.17
CA VAL A 868 -7.69 -45.95 13.62
C VAL A 868 -8.78 -44.94 13.91
N SER A 869 -9.91 -45.42 14.42
CA SER A 869 -11.08 -44.56 14.69
C SER A 869 -11.05 -43.89 16.06
N GLN A 870 -10.20 -44.39 16.95
CA GLN A 870 -9.86 -43.81 18.25
C GLN A 870 -8.41 -44.21 18.56
N ASP A 871 -7.50 -43.25 18.66
CA ASP A 871 -6.08 -43.42 18.99
C ASP A 871 -5.79 -43.53 20.51
N GLY A 872 -6.85 -43.44 21.33
CA GLY A 872 -6.76 -43.41 22.80
C GLY A 872 -6.15 -42.13 23.39
N GLN A 873 -5.98 -41.07 22.57
CA GLN A 873 -5.48 -39.73 22.93
C GLN A 873 -6.36 -38.58 22.42
N GLY A 874 -7.40 -38.87 21.65
CA GLY A 874 -8.45 -37.92 21.25
C GLY A 874 -8.58 -37.71 19.73
N GLY A 875 -7.77 -38.39 18.92
CA GLY A 875 -7.71 -38.28 17.47
C GLY A 875 -8.07 -39.57 16.71
N GLN A 876 -7.88 -39.50 15.39
CA GLN A 876 -8.12 -40.55 14.41
C GLN A 876 -6.97 -40.65 13.43
N ASP A 877 -6.40 -41.84 13.24
CA ASP A 877 -5.24 -42.02 12.37
C ASP A 877 -5.58 -42.75 11.07
N ARG A 878 -4.73 -42.51 10.07
CA ARG A 878 -4.65 -43.26 8.83
C ARG A 878 -3.41 -44.14 8.85
N LEU A 879 -3.60 -45.41 8.50
CA LEU A 879 -2.51 -46.38 8.42
C LEU A 879 -2.24 -46.75 6.97
N ALA A 880 -0.98 -46.90 6.60
CA ALA A 880 -0.55 -47.45 5.32
C ALA A 880 0.64 -48.38 5.56
N SER A 881 0.66 -49.53 4.90
CA SER A 881 1.77 -50.50 5.03
C SER A 881 2.14 -50.80 6.49
N ILE A 882 1.13 -51.10 7.32
CA ILE A 882 1.32 -51.49 8.72
C ILE A 882 0.82 -52.92 8.90
N GLU A 883 1.70 -53.83 9.32
CA GLU A 883 1.35 -55.22 9.58
C GLU A 883 1.12 -55.51 11.07
N ASN A 884 1.66 -54.68 11.96
CA ASN A 884 1.66 -54.95 13.39
C ASN A 884 1.05 -53.78 14.20
N VAL A 885 0.39 -54.12 15.30
CA VAL A 885 -0.24 -53.14 16.20
C VAL A 885 0.11 -53.49 17.64
N VAL A 886 0.44 -52.45 18.41
CA VAL A 886 0.54 -52.51 19.87
C VAL A 886 -0.49 -51.55 20.43
N GLY A 887 -1.46 -52.06 21.18
CA GLY A 887 -2.44 -51.28 21.93
C GLY A 887 -1.85 -50.67 23.20
N GLY A 888 -2.72 -50.07 23.99
CA GLY A 888 -2.41 -49.35 25.22
C GLY A 888 -2.91 -50.05 26.50
N PRO A 889 -3.08 -49.30 27.59
CA PRO A 889 -3.67 -49.77 28.85
C PRO A 889 -5.21 -49.61 28.88
N GLY A 890 -5.85 -49.31 27.74
CA GLY A 890 -7.29 -49.17 27.58
C GLY A 890 -7.97 -50.51 27.31
N ASN A 891 -9.31 -50.53 27.21
CA ASN A 891 -10.00 -51.72 26.69
C ASN A 891 -10.02 -51.64 25.17
N ASP A 892 -9.02 -52.17 24.50
CA ASP A 892 -8.77 -51.89 23.10
C ASP A 892 -9.57 -52.81 22.17
N THR A 893 -9.77 -52.37 20.93
CA THR A 893 -10.39 -53.18 19.87
C THR A 893 -9.47 -53.16 18.66
N ILE A 894 -8.84 -54.30 18.39
CA ILE A 894 -7.83 -54.43 17.34
C ILE A 894 -8.32 -55.47 16.32
N ARG A 895 -8.44 -55.05 15.07
CA ARG A 895 -8.77 -55.91 13.94
C ARG A 895 -7.62 -55.95 12.94
N GLY A 896 -7.10 -57.15 12.69
CA GLY A 896 -6.10 -57.43 11.67
C GLY A 896 -6.65 -57.35 10.24
N ASP A 897 -5.84 -57.74 9.27
CA ASP A 897 -6.19 -57.77 7.85
C ASP A 897 -6.15 -59.18 7.24
N ALA A 898 -5.68 -59.33 6.01
CA ALA A 898 -5.55 -60.65 5.37
C ALA A 898 -4.08 -61.13 5.32
N ALA A 899 -3.15 -60.33 5.86
CA ALA A 899 -1.74 -60.64 5.97
C ALA A 899 -1.43 -61.24 7.35
N ALA A 900 -0.21 -61.75 7.53
CA ALA A 900 0.23 -62.21 8.84
C ALA A 900 0.53 -61.00 9.75
N ASN A 901 -0.25 -60.81 10.80
CA ASN A 901 -0.13 -59.68 11.71
C ASN A 901 0.45 -60.09 13.08
N ARG A 902 1.13 -59.15 13.75
CA ARG A 902 1.41 -59.23 15.20
C ARG A 902 0.54 -58.23 15.94
N LEU A 903 -0.39 -58.71 16.75
CA LEU A 903 -1.37 -57.90 17.46
C LEU A 903 -1.20 -58.08 18.97
N VAL A 904 -0.99 -56.98 19.68
CA VAL A 904 -0.84 -56.96 21.15
C VAL A 904 -1.89 -56.01 21.73
N GLY A 905 -2.75 -56.51 22.62
CA GLY A 905 -3.79 -55.72 23.28
C GLY A 905 -3.19 -54.75 24.29
N GLY A 906 -2.50 -55.28 25.30
CA GLY A 906 -1.80 -54.48 26.29
C GLY A 906 -2.33 -54.75 27.69
N ALA A 907 -2.83 -53.74 28.38
CA ALA A 907 -3.54 -53.96 29.63
C ALA A 907 -4.98 -53.47 29.46
N GLY A 908 -5.95 -54.08 30.12
CA GLY A 908 -7.36 -53.81 29.89
C GLY A 908 -8.07 -55.05 29.35
N ASN A 909 -9.38 -54.96 29.18
CA ASN A 909 -10.16 -56.05 28.60
C ASN A 909 -10.26 -55.84 27.09
N ASP A 910 -9.39 -56.48 26.34
CA ASP A 910 -9.19 -56.21 24.92
C ASP A 910 -10.04 -57.14 24.03
N ALA A 911 -10.38 -56.66 22.85
CA ALA A 911 -11.06 -57.44 21.81
C ALA A 911 -10.17 -57.49 20.56
N ILE A 912 -9.54 -58.64 20.31
CA ILE A 912 -8.58 -58.82 19.20
C ILE A 912 -9.09 -59.87 18.22
N ASN A 913 -9.11 -59.53 16.94
CA ASN A 913 -9.48 -60.43 15.85
C ASN A 913 -8.43 -60.34 14.72
N GLY A 914 -7.65 -61.40 14.54
CA GLY A 914 -6.57 -61.47 13.54
C GLY A 914 -7.08 -61.49 12.09
N MET A 915 -8.34 -61.90 11.88
CA MET A 915 -9.01 -61.98 10.59
C MET A 915 -8.49 -63.10 9.69
N GLY A 916 -7.46 -62.88 8.89
CA GLY A 916 -6.90 -63.91 8.03
C GLY A 916 -5.40 -63.73 7.89
N GLY A 917 -4.64 -64.82 7.86
CA GLY A 917 -3.18 -64.70 7.93
C GLY A 917 -2.64 -65.78 8.85
N ASN A 918 -1.34 -65.74 9.15
CA ASN A 918 -0.82 -66.57 10.23
C ASN A 918 -0.40 -65.61 11.35
N ASP A 919 -1.33 -65.33 12.25
CA ASP A 919 -1.22 -64.21 13.17
C ASP A 919 -0.54 -64.61 14.49
N ALA A 920 0.10 -63.63 15.11
CA ALA A 920 0.61 -63.72 16.47
C ALA A 920 -0.15 -62.73 17.35
N ILE A 921 -1.07 -63.25 18.15
CA ILE A 921 -1.98 -62.48 19.00
C ILE A 921 -1.59 -62.67 20.47
N ASN A 922 -1.53 -61.55 21.21
CA ASN A 922 -1.37 -61.54 22.66
C ASN A 922 -2.40 -60.56 23.27
N GLY A 923 -3.32 -61.05 24.09
CA GLY A 923 -4.30 -60.24 24.81
C GLY A 923 -3.61 -59.29 25.78
N GLY A 924 -2.91 -59.86 26.77
CA GLY A 924 -2.08 -59.11 27.69
C GLY A 924 -2.60 -59.23 29.12
N GLU A 925 -2.82 -58.13 29.83
CA GLU A 925 -3.43 -58.16 31.17
C GLU A 925 -4.91 -57.85 31.09
N GLY A 926 -5.79 -58.75 31.51
CA GLY A 926 -7.22 -58.44 31.61
C GLY A 926 -8.12 -59.64 31.36
N ARG A 927 -9.34 -59.36 30.92
CA ARG A 927 -10.25 -60.37 30.38
C ARG A 927 -10.40 -60.07 28.91
N ASP A 928 -9.70 -60.82 28.10
CA ASP A 928 -9.62 -60.55 26.68
C ASP A 928 -10.57 -61.43 25.90
N VAL A 929 -10.98 -60.96 24.73
CA VAL A 929 -11.75 -61.72 23.74
C VAL A 929 -10.90 -61.82 22.49
N LEU A 930 -10.41 -63.02 22.24
CA LEU A 930 -9.37 -63.27 21.24
C LEU A 930 -9.88 -64.23 20.17
N ARG A 931 -9.65 -63.87 18.90
CA ARG A 931 -9.93 -64.70 17.74
C ARG A 931 -8.73 -64.63 16.80
N GLY A 932 -8.15 -65.78 16.46
CA GLY A 932 -7.12 -65.90 15.43
C GLY A 932 -7.70 -65.49 14.08
N GLY A 933 -8.61 -66.31 13.56
CA GLY A 933 -9.20 -66.08 12.25
C GLY A 933 -8.87 -67.24 11.34
N ALA A 934 -8.84 -67.00 10.02
CA ALA A 934 -8.41 -68.02 9.06
C ALA A 934 -6.87 -68.06 8.98
N GLY A 935 -6.31 -69.23 8.70
CA GLY A 935 -4.86 -69.45 8.68
C GLY A 935 -4.34 -70.08 9.98
N GLN A 936 -3.03 -70.14 10.17
CA GLN A 936 -2.41 -70.81 11.33
C GLN A 936 -1.94 -69.78 12.35
N ASP A 937 -2.76 -69.58 13.38
CA ASP A 937 -2.54 -68.52 14.36
C ASP A 937 -1.90 -69.02 15.65
N ASN A 938 -1.17 -68.14 16.31
CA ASN A 938 -0.70 -68.32 17.68
C ASN A 938 -1.37 -67.27 18.55
N VAL A 939 -2.19 -67.71 19.50
CA VAL A 939 -3.02 -66.82 20.33
C VAL A 939 -2.67 -67.05 21.80
N ALA A 940 -2.23 -66.00 22.49
CA ALA A 940 -2.01 -65.97 23.93
C ALA A 940 -3.04 -65.05 24.59
N GLY A 941 -3.66 -65.52 25.66
CA GLY A 941 -4.55 -64.73 26.52
C GLY A 941 -3.75 -63.72 27.33
N GLY A 942 -2.65 -64.18 27.92
CA GLY A 942 -1.91 -63.45 28.92
C GLY A 942 -2.47 -63.68 30.32
N ASN A 943 -2.45 -62.64 31.15
CA ASN A 943 -2.92 -62.74 32.53
C ASN A 943 -4.42 -62.42 32.60
N GLY A 944 -5.19 -63.34 33.15
CA GLY A 944 -6.56 -63.09 33.60
C GLY A 944 -7.51 -64.18 33.12
N ASN A 945 -8.75 -63.81 32.82
CA ASN A 945 -9.77 -64.79 32.42
C ASN A 945 -10.15 -64.53 30.98
N ASP A 946 -9.53 -65.22 30.04
CA ASP A 946 -9.66 -64.86 28.63
C ASP A 946 -10.69 -65.71 27.92
N THR A 947 -11.21 -65.21 26.81
CA THR A 947 -12.17 -65.89 25.95
C THR A 947 -11.58 -66.06 24.56
N PHE A 948 -11.16 -67.28 24.25
CA PHE A 948 -10.71 -67.66 22.93
C PHE A 948 -11.90 -68.09 22.10
N THR A 949 -12.16 -67.42 20.98
CA THR A 949 -13.30 -67.69 20.11
C THR A 949 -12.85 -68.37 18.81
N ILE A 950 -13.41 -69.53 18.53
CA ILE A 950 -13.21 -70.26 17.27
C ILE A 950 -14.52 -70.22 16.48
N PHE A 951 -14.50 -69.66 15.27
CA PHE A 951 -15.65 -69.71 14.38
C PHE A 951 -15.61 -70.91 13.44
N ALA A 952 -16.79 -71.43 13.09
CA ALA A 952 -16.91 -72.49 12.09
C ALA A 952 -16.36 -72.12 10.71
N ALA A 953 -16.32 -70.83 10.36
CA ALA A 953 -15.75 -70.36 9.10
C ALA A 953 -14.22 -70.46 9.07
N ASP A 954 -13.57 -70.27 10.21
CA ASP A 954 -12.13 -70.12 10.34
C ASP A 954 -11.40 -71.46 10.18
N VAL A 955 -11.99 -72.54 10.68
CA VAL A 955 -11.37 -73.88 10.72
C VAL A 955 -11.57 -74.72 9.45
N THR A 956 -12.04 -74.11 8.35
CA THR A 956 -12.41 -74.83 7.11
C THR A 956 -11.27 -74.98 6.10
N ASP A 957 -10.19 -74.24 6.27
CA ASP A 957 -9.02 -74.21 5.38
C ASP A 957 -7.99 -75.33 5.67
N GLY A 958 -8.15 -76.04 6.79
CA GLY A 958 -7.29 -77.14 7.22
C GLY A 958 -6.02 -76.71 7.95
N THR A 959 -5.88 -75.44 8.30
CA THR A 959 -4.86 -74.95 9.24
C THR A 959 -5.25 -75.30 10.68
N VAL A 960 -4.34 -75.05 11.60
CA VAL A 960 -4.50 -75.41 13.01
C VAL A 960 -3.92 -74.30 13.86
N ASP A 961 -4.81 -73.56 14.51
CA ASP A 961 -4.43 -72.53 15.49
C ASP A 961 -3.87 -73.14 16.76
N THR A 962 -3.04 -72.38 17.45
CA THR A 962 -2.46 -72.75 18.73
C THR A 962 -2.79 -71.69 19.77
N ILE A 963 -3.53 -72.08 20.80
CA ILE A 963 -3.71 -71.28 22.00
C ILE A 963 -2.56 -71.62 22.96
N LEU A 964 -1.76 -70.62 23.32
CA LEU A 964 -0.43 -70.80 23.90
C LEU A 964 -0.41 -70.99 25.42
N ASP A 965 -1.41 -70.50 26.13
CA ASP A 965 -1.41 -70.33 27.59
C ASP A 965 -2.75 -70.68 28.26
N PHE A 966 -3.58 -71.52 27.62
CA PHE A 966 -4.94 -71.80 28.12
C PHE A 966 -4.99 -72.31 29.57
N GLU A 967 -5.56 -71.51 30.46
CA GLU A 967 -5.73 -71.76 31.88
C GLU A 967 -7.15 -72.27 32.21
N GLY A 968 -7.43 -73.57 32.12
CA GLY A 968 -8.82 -74.01 32.42
C GLY A 968 -9.06 -75.50 32.59
N ALA A 969 -8.06 -76.36 32.41
CA ALA A 969 -8.29 -77.80 32.43
C ALA A 969 -8.59 -78.34 33.85
N GLY A 970 -9.88 -78.49 34.16
CA GLY A 970 -10.38 -79.20 35.34
C GLY A 970 -10.70 -78.36 36.58
N LYS A 971 -10.72 -77.02 36.47
CA LYS A 971 -11.21 -76.13 37.54
C LYS A 971 -12.70 -75.77 37.32
N PRO A 972 -13.52 -75.63 38.38
CA PRO A 972 -14.89 -75.15 38.25
C PRO A 972 -14.92 -73.69 37.74
N TYR A 973 -15.99 -73.33 37.00
CA TYR A 973 -16.30 -72.08 36.29
C TYR A 973 -16.26 -70.76 37.13
N SER A 974 -15.55 -70.73 38.25
CA SER A 974 -15.53 -69.61 39.19
C SER A 974 -14.20 -69.43 39.95
N SER A 975 -13.12 -70.10 39.56
CA SER A 975 -11.78 -69.68 40.02
C SER A 975 -11.37 -68.37 39.35
N ALA A 976 -10.52 -67.60 40.04
CA ALA A 976 -10.16 -66.25 39.64
C ALA A 976 -9.36 -66.17 38.31
N ASP A 977 -8.82 -67.30 37.85
CA ASP A 977 -7.98 -67.45 36.64
C ASP A 977 -8.45 -68.71 35.88
N THR A 978 -9.54 -68.58 35.11
CA THR A 978 -10.04 -69.61 34.19
C THR A 978 -10.46 -69.02 32.85
N ASP A 979 -9.82 -69.50 31.80
CA ASP A 979 -10.12 -69.20 30.41
C ASP A 979 -11.35 -69.95 29.90
N ILE A 980 -11.97 -69.34 28.90
CA ILE A 980 -13.13 -69.83 28.19
C ILE A 980 -12.74 -70.08 26.74
N LEU A 981 -13.09 -71.26 26.24
CA LEU A 981 -13.05 -71.56 24.82
C LEU A 981 -14.48 -71.51 24.27
N ARG A 982 -14.75 -70.56 23.37
CA ARG A 982 -16.06 -70.35 22.75
C ARG A 982 -16.07 -70.85 21.32
N LEU A 983 -17.04 -71.69 20.98
CA LEU A 983 -17.27 -72.17 19.61
C LEU A 983 -18.47 -71.43 19.02
N GLU A 984 -18.28 -70.67 17.94
CA GLU A 984 -19.33 -69.89 17.29
C GLU A 984 -19.59 -70.34 15.84
N GLY A 985 -20.85 -70.27 15.40
CA GLY A 985 -21.24 -70.65 14.04
C GLY A 985 -21.28 -72.16 13.76
N PHE A 986 -21.04 -72.99 14.78
CA PHE A 986 -21.23 -74.44 14.72
C PHE A 986 -22.69 -74.81 15.04
N ASP A 987 -23.15 -75.97 14.58
CA ASP A 987 -24.46 -76.49 14.99
C ASP A 987 -24.44 -77.02 16.44
N ASP A 988 -25.63 -77.15 17.04
CA ASP A 988 -25.80 -77.61 18.43
C ASP A 988 -25.26 -79.03 18.71
N SER A 989 -24.85 -79.78 17.68
CA SER A 989 -24.26 -81.12 17.81
C SER A 989 -22.73 -81.12 17.86
N ALA A 990 -22.09 -79.97 17.61
CA ALA A 990 -20.65 -79.82 17.64
C ALA A 990 -20.08 -80.06 19.05
N ARG A 991 -18.97 -80.80 19.09
CA ARG A 991 -18.30 -81.21 20.34
C ARG A 991 -16.81 -81.37 20.12
N LEU A 992 -16.03 -81.23 21.19
CA LEU A 992 -14.58 -81.38 21.17
C LEU A 992 -14.16 -82.82 21.46
N THR A 993 -13.18 -83.33 20.71
CA THR A 993 -12.54 -84.62 20.98
C THR A 993 -11.02 -84.48 20.91
N VAL A 994 -10.29 -85.15 21.81
CA VAL A 994 -8.83 -85.13 21.79
C VAL A 994 -8.33 -86.00 20.64
N ALA A 995 -7.59 -85.41 19.70
CA ALA A 995 -6.97 -86.10 18.57
C ALA A 995 -5.63 -86.73 18.95
N SER A 996 -4.77 -85.96 19.65
CA SER A 996 -3.47 -86.43 20.13
C SER A 996 -2.96 -85.52 21.26
N ILE A 997 -2.06 -86.07 22.08
CA ILE A 997 -1.39 -85.36 23.18
C ILE A 997 0.11 -85.52 22.96
N SER A 998 0.84 -84.42 23.13
CA SER A 998 2.31 -84.41 23.09
C SER A 998 2.93 -85.31 24.20
N PRO A 999 4.15 -85.86 24.00
CA PRO A 999 4.77 -86.79 24.95
C PRO A 999 4.99 -86.24 26.36
N ASP A 1000 5.14 -84.92 26.50
CA ASP A 1000 5.30 -84.21 27.77
C ASP A 1000 3.97 -83.77 28.39
N GLY A 1001 2.84 -84.00 27.70
CA GLY A 1001 1.50 -83.66 28.18
C GLY A 1001 1.19 -82.16 28.16
N SER A 1002 2.01 -81.33 27.53
CA SER A 1002 1.84 -79.87 27.53
C SER A 1002 0.94 -79.38 26.40
N ARG A 1003 0.92 -80.08 25.27
CA ARG A 1003 0.17 -79.74 24.05
C ARG A 1003 -0.91 -80.78 23.71
N TYR A 1004 -2.13 -80.31 23.47
CA TYR A 1004 -3.32 -81.09 23.12
C TYR A 1004 -3.85 -80.65 21.76
N LEU A 1005 -3.90 -81.57 20.78
CA LEU A 1005 -4.60 -81.34 19.52
C LEU A 1005 -6.06 -81.77 19.68
N TYR A 1006 -7.00 -80.84 19.52
CA TYR A 1006 -8.44 -81.10 19.54
C TYR A 1006 -9.00 -81.16 18.12
N ASN A 1007 -9.92 -82.10 17.89
CA ASN A 1007 -10.84 -82.05 16.76
C ASN A 1007 -12.17 -81.45 17.23
N ILE A 1008 -12.71 -80.53 16.43
CA ILE A 1008 -14.12 -80.14 16.49
C ILE A 1008 -14.88 -81.11 15.60
N VAL A 1009 -15.85 -81.83 16.15
CA VAL A 1009 -16.59 -82.90 15.43
C VAL A 1009 -18.09 -82.75 15.60
N ASP A 1010 -18.87 -83.23 14.64
CA ASP A 1010 -20.34 -83.28 14.67
C ASP A 1010 -20.85 -84.69 14.33
N GLY A 1011 -22.11 -84.81 13.89
CA GLY A 1011 -22.67 -86.07 13.39
C GLY A 1011 -22.15 -86.52 12.02
N THR A 1012 -21.39 -85.67 11.31
CA THR A 1012 -20.98 -85.87 9.91
C THR A 1012 -19.47 -86.06 9.73
N GLY A 1013 -18.63 -85.59 10.67
CA GLY A 1013 -17.18 -85.79 10.64
C GLY A 1013 -16.40 -84.81 11.53
N THR A 1014 -15.14 -84.58 11.16
CA THR A 1014 -14.30 -83.52 11.75
C THR A 1014 -14.56 -82.23 10.99
N LEU A 1015 -14.97 -81.19 11.70
CA LEU A 1015 -15.26 -79.85 11.18
C LEU A 1015 -14.03 -78.94 11.21
N GLY A 1016 -13.09 -79.18 12.13
CA GLY A 1016 -11.92 -78.32 12.33
C GLY A 1016 -10.98 -78.84 13.40
N ARG A 1017 -9.82 -78.19 13.58
CA ARG A 1017 -8.82 -78.55 14.60
C ARG A 1017 -8.16 -77.30 15.19
N PHE A 1018 -7.75 -77.40 16.45
CA PHE A 1018 -6.91 -76.41 17.13
C PHE A 1018 -6.05 -77.11 18.18
N ILE A 1019 -5.00 -76.44 18.62
CA ILE A 1019 -4.10 -76.89 19.67
C ILE A 1019 -4.32 -76.02 20.91
N LEU A 1020 -4.42 -76.66 22.07
CA LEU A 1020 -4.25 -75.99 23.37
C LEU A 1020 -2.92 -76.39 23.97
N ILE A 1021 -2.13 -75.40 24.39
CA ILE A 1021 -1.00 -75.58 25.28
C ILE A 1021 -1.47 -75.21 26.68
N SER A 1022 -1.35 -76.14 27.63
CA SER A 1022 -1.76 -75.89 29.02
C SER A 1022 -0.55 -75.61 29.90
N GLU A 1023 -0.62 -74.55 30.71
CA GLU A 1023 0.41 -74.24 31.70
C GLU A 1023 0.48 -75.27 32.85
N THR A 1024 -0.63 -75.98 33.14
CA THR A 1024 -0.74 -76.84 34.33
C THR A 1024 -0.59 -78.34 34.06
N GLY A 1025 -0.38 -78.74 32.79
CA GLY A 1025 -0.14 -80.15 32.41
C GLY A 1025 -1.33 -81.10 32.68
N MET A 1026 -2.53 -80.56 32.92
CA MET A 1026 -3.76 -81.35 33.03
C MET A 1026 -4.55 -81.22 31.73
N GLY A 1027 -4.86 -82.33 31.08
CA GLY A 1027 -5.74 -82.33 29.91
C GLY A 1027 -7.21 -82.22 30.32
N LEU A 1028 -8.06 -81.73 29.41
CA LEU A 1028 -9.50 -81.96 29.51
C LEU A 1028 -9.73 -83.48 29.47
N GLY A 1029 -9.90 -84.12 30.62
CA GLY A 1029 -10.19 -85.54 30.71
C GLY A 1029 -11.51 -85.88 30.00
N GLU A 1030 -11.66 -87.13 29.55
CA GLU A 1030 -12.78 -87.66 28.74
C GLU A 1030 -14.21 -87.51 29.34
N GLY A 1031 -14.40 -86.73 30.40
CA GLY A 1031 -15.70 -86.43 31.02
C GLY A 1031 -15.98 -84.94 31.28
N ALA A 1032 -15.17 -84.02 30.76
CA ALA A 1032 -15.32 -82.57 30.97
C ALA A 1032 -16.24 -81.87 29.93
N SER A 1033 -17.09 -82.62 29.21
CA SER A 1033 -17.93 -82.07 28.14
C SER A 1033 -19.03 -81.11 28.60
N ASP A 1034 -19.35 -81.08 29.90
CA ASP A 1034 -20.51 -80.34 30.43
C ASP A 1034 -20.16 -79.02 31.16
N TYR A 1035 -18.89 -78.63 31.27
CA TYR A 1035 -18.50 -77.53 32.17
C TYR A 1035 -17.82 -76.31 31.53
N LEU A 1036 -17.72 -76.23 30.19
CA LEU A 1036 -16.98 -75.16 29.52
C LEU A 1036 -17.72 -74.48 28.34
N PHE A 1037 -19.00 -74.80 28.10
CA PHE A 1037 -19.73 -74.31 26.93
C PHE A 1037 -20.95 -73.47 27.35
N SER A 1038 -20.98 -72.21 26.91
CA SER A 1038 -22.18 -71.37 26.87
C SER A 1038 -22.40 -70.80 25.48
#